data_AF-A0A423F9W1-F1
#
_entry.id   AF-A0A423F9W1-F1
#
_cell.length_a   1.000
_cell.length_b   1.000
_cell.length_c   1.000
_cell.angle_alpha   90.00
_cell.angle_beta   90.00
_cell.angle_gamma   90.00
#
_symmetry.space_group_name_H-M   'P 1'
#
loop_
_entity.id
_entity.type
_entity.pdbx_description
1 polymer ?
#
loop_
_entity_poly.entity_id
_entity_poly.type
_entity_poly.pdbx_seq_one_letter_code
_entity_poly.pdbx_strand_id
1 'polypeptide(L)'
;MLNLKTALLLGALLFCGSGALQAAATAPEPEAPAKPELLVEGGLLGAISSSIDDVQQKLDLNQNLIDEWRLRADRAADEVGRLVNQTAARSPWSVAGDFLLLSGVWVGAFVAMTLLGRFIVQRLGRRSFFERRKRLLAVLGYVIPYTIPALICLPLTLYVSHFLPTSVGRALALCFAYATSSGIFSTSMLLCVIVMFNVGHKRPAVQIIRDYCPKPLFLIGFLAALSDALTSPQIARQLGGNITSSIAVFTGLFAAVIFGMLVIRLRRPVAHLIRNRPLAQRLKHPALQQSLRIFSGLWYWPILLMVLVSAINLIGAGDDNQKVLRCALFTTILLIGTVFLSTVLQHLFKSRSQVAIQRSSAYKERFLSLLHAILRIVMAIAFIEILGRIWGVSLFEFAQRNSVGRAISDSLSSIGLILLMTWLFWVVLDTAIQEALKPPVNKRSSRQPSTRVKTILPLLRNAVKIILVVICAITTMANLGINVAPLLAGAGVVGLAIGFGSQQLVQDVITGLFIIIEDTLSIGDWVVLDSGHAGTVEGLTIRTLRLRDGKGFVHSVPFGQIKAVTNQSRQFAYAFFSVQFTYDTDVDRAVELIREAGQSIRDDVFLKYNLQGPLEVFGVDKMDLNGVVLTAQFRTVSGGQYAVSRAFNQRLKKLVDNCDEVHFAQTYPQQVMVPARTALEHEPTEAGAKIVNP
;
A
#
# COMPACT_ATOMS: atom_id res chain seq x y z
N MET A 1 -8.34 -21.02 23.48
CA MET A 1 -9.72 -20.66 23.11
C MET A 1 -10.29 -19.81 24.24
N LEU A 2 -10.28 -18.49 24.08
CA LEU A 2 -11.17 -17.54 24.76
C LEU A 2 -11.21 -16.30 23.86
N ASN A 3 -12.41 -15.76 23.66
CA ASN A 3 -12.86 -15.27 22.37
C ASN A 3 -12.47 -13.83 22.03
N LEU A 4 -12.04 -13.63 20.78
CA LEU A 4 -11.82 -12.34 20.09
C LEU A 4 -13.04 -11.39 20.12
N LYS A 5 -14.23 -11.90 20.48
CA LYS A 5 -15.47 -11.13 20.64
C LYS A 5 -15.53 -10.31 21.94
N THR A 6 -14.86 -10.71 23.02
CA THR A 6 -14.89 -9.95 24.29
C THR A 6 -13.95 -8.75 24.28
N ALA A 7 -12.83 -8.83 23.56
CA ALA A 7 -11.93 -7.69 23.35
C ALA A 7 -12.55 -6.60 22.45
N LEU A 8 -13.44 -6.99 21.53
CA LEU A 8 -14.12 -6.06 20.60
C LEU A 8 -15.32 -5.36 21.26
N LEU A 9 -15.96 -6.00 22.25
CA LEU A 9 -17.05 -5.40 23.03
C LEU A 9 -16.57 -4.42 24.13
N LEU A 10 -15.37 -4.64 24.69
CA LEU A 10 -14.78 -3.71 25.68
C LEU A 10 -14.20 -2.44 25.05
N GLY A 11 -13.81 -2.49 23.77
CA GLY A 11 -13.38 -1.30 23.02
C GLY A 11 -14.53 -0.41 22.55
N ALA A 12 -15.72 -0.97 22.31
CA ALA A 12 -16.90 -0.22 21.87
C ALA A 12 -17.65 0.49 23.03
N LEU A 13 -17.52 -0.02 24.26
CA LEU A 13 -18.17 0.56 25.45
C LEU A 13 -17.44 1.77 26.06
N LEU A 14 -16.19 2.03 25.67
CA LEU A 14 -15.39 3.18 26.14
C LEU A 14 -15.51 4.43 25.26
N PHE A 15 -16.21 4.36 24.12
CA PHE A 15 -16.33 5.48 23.17
C PHE A 15 -17.76 6.07 23.03
N CYS A 16 -18.76 5.51 23.72
CA CYS A 16 -20.17 5.94 23.58
C CYS A 16 -20.86 6.37 24.89
N GLY A 17 -20.15 6.66 25.97
CA GLY A 17 -20.77 6.91 27.27
C GLY A 17 -20.27 8.16 27.99
N SER A 18 -20.53 9.36 27.45
CA SER A 18 -20.46 10.61 28.24
C SER A 18 -21.04 11.80 27.46
N GLY A 19 -22.33 11.75 27.16
CA GLY A 19 -23.00 12.86 26.45
C GLY A 19 -24.49 13.03 26.73
N ALA A 20 -25.03 12.40 27.78
CA ALA A 20 -26.43 12.56 28.14
C ALA A 20 -26.65 12.31 29.63
N LEU A 21 -26.47 13.36 30.45
CA LEU A 21 -27.11 13.55 31.77
C LEU A 21 -26.60 14.86 32.39
N GLN A 22 -27.04 16.00 31.85
CA GLN A 22 -27.06 17.25 32.62
C GLN A 22 -28.15 18.17 32.06
N ALA A 23 -29.39 17.76 32.24
CA ALA A 23 -30.56 18.61 32.04
C ALA A 23 -31.40 18.57 33.32
N ALA A 24 -31.10 19.46 34.25
CA ALA A 24 -32.06 19.99 35.23
C ALA A 24 -31.42 21.13 36.05
N ALA A 25 -32.15 22.25 36.09
CA ALA A 25 -32.08 23.37 37.02
C ALA A 25 -30.95 24.41 36.86
N THR A 26 -31.23 25.48 36.13
CA THR A 26 -31.28 26.87 36.67
C THR A 26 -31.88 27.82 35.61
N ALA A 27 -32.77 28.72 36.06
CA ALA A 27 -33.53 29.69 35.26
C ALA A 27 -32.74 31.03 35.07
N PRO A 28 -33.19 31.97 34.22
CA PRO A 28 -32.33 32.80 33.36
C PRO A 28 -32.07 34.25 33.86
N GLU A 29 -31.03 34.87 33.32
CA GLU A 29 -30.86 36.34 33.23
C GLU A 29 -30.61 36.76 31.77
N PRO A 30 -30.99 38.00 31.35
CA PRO A 30 -31.31 38.32 29.96
C PRO A 30 -30.14 38.79 29.09
N GLU A 31 -30.33 38.59 27.79
CA GLU A 31 -29.45 38.82 26.64
C GLU A 31 -28.89 40.24 26.45
N ALA A 32 -27.70 40.30 25.82
CA ALA A 32 -27.25 41.42 24.99
C ALA A 32 -26.68 40.86 23.65
N PRO A 33 -26.83 41.57 22.51
CA PRO A 33 -26.98 40.93 21.20
C PRO A 33 -25.65 40.50 20.56
N ALA A 34 -25.68 39.31 19.94
CA ALA A 34 -24.62 38.75 19.13
C ALA A 34 -24.40 39.55 17.82
N LYS A 35 -23.13 39.81 17.48
CA LYS A 35 -22.71 40.08 16.11
C LYS A 35 -22.60 38.74 15.35
N PRO A 36 -22.99 38.67 14.07
CA PRO A 36 -22.96 37.41 13.32
C PRO A 36 -21.51 36.98 13.02
N GLU A 37 -21.11 35.82 13.54
CA GLU A 37 -19.90 35.12 13.11
C GLU A 37 -20.11 34.56 11.69
N LEU A 38 -19.27 35.01 10.78
CA LEU A 38 -19.19 34.54 9.41
C LEU A 38 -18.72 33.07 9.39
N LEU A 39 -19.43 32.25 8.62
CA LEU A 39 -19.01 30.93 8.18
C LEU A 39 -17.61 31.01 7.54
N VAL A 40 -16.59 30.48 8.22
CA VAL A 40 -15.27 30.29 7.61
C VAL A 40 -15.33 29.05 6.72
N GLU A 41 -15.75 29.25 5.46
CA GLU A 41 -15.42 28.37 4.35
C GLU A 41 -13.91 28.48 4.06
N GLY A 42 -13.13 27.64 4.71
CA GLY A 42 -11.69 27.58 4.48
C GLY A 42 -11.17 26.19 4.80
N GLY A 43 -11.33 25.26 3.86
CA GLY A 43 -10.64 23.97 3.91
C GLY A 43 -9.12 24.12 4.00
N LEU A 44 -8.40 22.99 4.06
CA LEU A 44 -6.95 22.79 4.26
C LEU A 44 -6.01 23.93 3.78
N LEU A 45 -6.34 24.63 2.69
CA LEU A 45 -5.63 25.79 2.15
C LEU A 45 -5.68 27.06 3.04
N GLY A 46 -6.83 27.42 3.61
CA GLY A 46 -6.93 28.58 4.52
C GLY A 46 -6.18 28.36 5.84
N ALA A 47 -6.09 27.09 6.23
CA ALA A 47 -5.39 26.60 7.40
C ALA A 47 -3.84 26.65 7.24
N ILE A 48 -3.35 26.51 6.01
CA ILE A 48 -1.91 26.61 5.69
C ILE A 48 -1.45 28.07 5.76
N SER A 49 -2.26 29.03 5.30
CA SER A 49 -1.92 30.45 5.29
C SER A 49 -1.60 31.01 6.68
N SER A 50 -2.40 30.69 7.70
CA SER A 50 -2.18 31.19 9.07
C SER A 50 -0.97 30.55 9.76
N SER A 51 -0.54 29.36 9.32
CA SER A 51 0.65 28.69 9.86
C SER A 51 1.96 29.31 9.40
N ILE A 52 1.98 29.92 8.21
CA ILE A 52 3.15 30.58 7.64
C ILE A 52 3.49 31.84 8.45
N ASP A 53 2.48 32.58 8.91
CA ASP A 53 2.66 33.79 9.71
C ASP A 53 3.19 33.48 11.14
N ASP A 54 2.73 32.40 11.78
CA ASP A 54 3.17 32.00 13.14
C ASP A 54 4.61 31.44 13.15
N VAL A 55 5.03 30.80 12.05
CA VAL A 55 6.42 30.34 11.87
C VAL A 55 7.37 31.53 11.71
N GLN A 56 6.93 32.59 11.03
CA GLN A 56 7.75 33.79 10.82
C GLN A 56 8.02 34.53 12.13
N GLN A 57 7.07 34.57 13.07
CA GLN A 57 7.24 35.21 14.38
C GLN A 57 8.18 34.44 15.33
N LYS A 58 8.27 33.10 15.20
CA LYS A 58 9.24 32.29 15.97
C LYS A 58 10.67 32.35 15.45
N LEU A 59 10.88 32.78 14.21
CA LEU A 59 12.20 32.91 13.59
C LEU A 59 12.96 34.17 14.01
N ASP A 60 12.32 35.08 14.77
CA ASP A 60 12.93 36.32 15.30
C ASP A 60 13.90 36.12 16.49
N LEU A 61 14.26 34.86 16.80
CA LEU A 61 15.22 34.46 17.84
C LEU A 61 16.64 35.05 17.66
N ASN A 62 17.00 35.51 16.47
CA ASN A 62 18.37 35.91 16.14
C ASN A 62 18.78 37.29 16.72
N GLN A 63 17.83 38.21 16.92
CA GLN A 63 18.14 39.54 17.46
C GLN A 63 18.43 39.50 18.97
N ASN A 64 17.64 38.75 19.75
CA ASN A 64 17.81 38.63 21.20
C ASN A 64 19.15 38.00 21.63
N LEU A 65 19.70 37.07 20.83
CA LEU A 65 20.96 36.39 21.14
C LEU A 65 22.18 37.32 21.02
N ILE A 66 22.18 38.21 20.02
CA ILE A 66 23.29 39.15 19.79
C ILE A 66 23.33 40.20 20.90
N ASP A 67 22.16 40.68 21.33
CA ASP A 67 22.04 41.68 22.40
C ASP A 67 22.45 41.11 23.76
N GLU A 68 22.07 39.86 24.08
CA GLU A 68 22.54 39.19 25.30
C GLU A 68 24.07 39.02 25.34
N TRP A 69 24.68 38.66 24.21
CA TRP A 69 26.13 38.49 24.12
C TRP A 69 26.87 39.82 24.21
N ARG A 70 26.33 40.87 23.60
CA ARG A 70 26.87 42.24 23.71
C ARG A 70 26.85 42.71 25.16
N LEU A 71 25.72 42.54 25.85
CA LEU A 71 25.58 42.88 27.27
C LEU A 71 26.52 42.07 28.18
N ARG A 72 26.75 40.78 27.89
CA ARG A 72 27.76 39.97 28.63
C ARG A 72 29.19 40.45 28.38
N ALA A 73 29.53 40.78 27.13
CA ALA A 73 30.85 41.28 26.77
C ALA A 73 31.16 42.63 27.44
N ASP A 74 30.18 43.55 27.44
CA ASP A 74 30.33 44.86 28.08
C ASP A 74 30.52 44.72 29.61
N ARG A 75 29.71 43.89 30.28
CA ARG A 75 29.86 43.61 31.72
C ARG A 75 31.19 42.93 32.06
N ALA A 76 31.66 42.03 31.21
CA ALA A 76 32.96 41.39 31.40
C ALA A 76 34.11 42.40 31.22
N ALA A 77 34.02 43.31 30.25
CA ALA A 77 35.02 44.37 30.05
C ALA A 77 35.10 45.32 31.25
N ASP A 78 33.95 45.70 31.83
CA ASP A 78 33.88 46.52 33.05
C ASP A 78 34.50 45.81 34.26
N GLU A 79 34.25 44.50 34.43
CA GLU A 79 34.88 43.71 35.49
C GLU A 79 36.40 43.61 35.30
N VAL A 80 36.90 43.48 34.06
CA VAL A 80 38.34 43.45 33.77
C VAL A 80 38.97 44.78 34.14
N GLY A 81 38.34 45.89 33.77
CA GLY A 81 38.79 47.24 34.15
C GLY A 81 38.89 47.42 35.68
N ARG A 82 37.92 46.88 36.44
CA ARG A 82 37.95 46.90 37.91
C ARG A 82 39.06 46.03 38.50
N LEU A 83 39.30 44.84 37.95
CA LEU A 83 40.35 43.93 38.43
C LEU A 83 41.75 44.48 38.14
N VAL A 84 41.97 45.08 36.97
CA VAL A 84 43.23 45.73 36.61
C VAL A 84 43.49 46.94 37.50
N ASN A 85 42.46 47.74 37.82
CA ASN A 85 42.61 48.89 38.71
C ASN A 85 42.76 48.48 40.20
N GLN A 86 42.16 47.38 40.66
CA GLN A 86 42.35 46.85 42.02
C GLN A 86 43.69 46.14 42.23
N THR A 87 44.25 45.53 41.18
CA THR A 87 45.58 44.87 41.24
C THR A 87 46.75 45.86 41.36
N ALA A 88 46.52 47.16 41.15
CA ALA A 88 47.51 48.20 41.43
C ALA A 88 47.88 48.33 42.93
N ALA A 89 47.10 47.73 43.85
CA ALA A 89 47.35 47.76 45.30
C ALA A 89 48.14 46.56 45.87
N ARG A 90 48.53 45.58 45.04
CA ARG A 90 49.41 44.44 45.44
C ARG A 90 50.52 44.24 44.40
N SER A 91 51.72 43.85 44.83
CA SER A 91 52.84 43.60 43.90
C SER A 91 52.51 42.48 42.90
N PRO A 92 52.53 42.72 41.57
CA PRO A 92 52.26 41.69 40.56
C PRO A 92 53.17 40.45 40.68
N TRP A 93 54.37 40.64 41.23
CA TRP A 93 55.37 39.62 41.47
C TRP A 93 54.96 38.55 42.50
N SER A 94 54.13 38.87 43.50
CA SER A 94 53.68 37.88 44.49
C SER A 94 52.59 36.97 43.94
N VAL A 95 51.67 37.52 43.13
CA VAL A 95 50.64 36.74 42.43
C VAL A 95 51.26 35.80 41.38
N ALA A 96 52.24 36.29 40.63
CA ALA A 96 53.02 35.48 39.70
C ALA A 96 53.85 34.40 40.44
N GLY A 97 54.41 34.74 41.61
CA GLY A 97 55.14 33.81 42.47
C GLY A 97 54.28 32.64 42.96
N ASP A 98 53.09 32.91 43.49
CA ASP A 98 52.14 31.88 43.94
C ASP A 98 51.74 30.93 42.79
N PHE A 99 51.50 31.49 41.60
CA PHE A 99 51.16 30.73 40.41
C PHE A 99 52.31 29.84 39.94
N LEU A 100 53.53 30.38 39.87
CA LEU A 100 54.73 29.65 39.45
C LEU A 100 55.12 28.57 40.45
N LEU A 101 54.99 28.83 41.76
CA LEU A 101 55.25 27.85 42.81
C LEU A 101 54.28 26.67 42.70
N LEU A 102 52.97 26.92 42.67
CA LEU A 102 51.97 25.85 42.60
C LEU A 102 52.03 25.07 41.28
N SER A 103 52.23 25.77 40.15
CA SER A 103 52.42 25.12 38.86
C SER A 103 53.72 24.32 38.81
N GLY A 104 54.81 24.84 39.41
CA GLY A 104 56.10 24.16 39.53
C GLY A 104 56.01 22.90 40.38
N VAL A 105 55.29 22.94 41.51
CA VAL A 105 55.00 21.76 42.34
C VAL A 105 54.19 20.73 41.57
N TRP A 106 53.15 21.15 40.84
CA TRP A 106 52.35 20.24 40.01
C TRP A 106 53.19 19.56 38.92
N VAL A 107 53.90 20.36 38.11
CA VAL A 107 54.73 19.86 37.00
C VAL A 107 55.86 18.98 37.53
N GLY A 108 56.55 19.41 38.58
CA GLY A 108 57.66 18.68 39.19
C GLY A 108 57.21 17.33 39.75
N ALA A 109 56.13 17.31 40.54
CA ALA A 109 55.56 16.07 41.08
C ALA A 109 55.08 15.13 39.96
N PHE A 110 54.41 15.69 38.94
CA PHE A 110 53.91 14.91 37.81
C PHE A 110 55.06 14.28 37.00
N VAL A 111 56.09 15.06 36.64
CA VAL A 111 57.26 14.57 35.90
C VAL A 111 58.01 13.49 36.68
N ALA A 112 58.26 13.71 37.98
CA ALA A 112 58.92 12.73 38.83
C ALA A 112 58.13 11.40 38.89
N MET A 113 56.82 11.48 39.10
CA MET A 113 55.93 10.32 39.16
C MET A 113 55.80 9.62 37.80
N THR A 114 55.77 10.34 36.69
CA THR A 114 55.75 9.76 35.33
C THR A 114 57.06 9.05 35.00
N LEU A 115 58.21 9.60 35.37
CA LEU A 115 59.52 8.95 35.18
C LEU A 115 59.62 7.66 36.00
N LEU A 116 59.20 7.72 37.27
CA LEU A 116 59.11 6.54 38.14
C LEU A 116 58.16 5.49 37.55
N GLY A 117 56.99 5.91 37.07
CA GLY A 117 56.01 5.02 36.44
C GLY A 117 56.54 4.35 35.17
N ARG A 118 57.27 5.08 34.32
CA ARG A 118 57.91 4.52 33.12
C ARG A 118 58.99 3.51 33.48
N PHE A 119 59.80 3.79 34.50
CA PHE A 119 60.80 2.86 35.02
C PHE A 119 60.16 1.55 35.52
N ILE A 120 59.05 1.64 36.26
CA ILE A 120 58.29 0.48 36.75
C ILE A 120 57.75 -0.36 35.57
N VAL A 121 57.17 0.27 34.55
CA VAL A 121 56.64 -0.43 33.37
C VAL A 121 57.76 -1.13 32.58
N GLN A 122 58.91 -0.47 32.39
CA GLN A 122 60.07 -1.09 31.72
C GLN A 122 60.59 -2.30 32.49
N ARG A 123 60.61 -2.24 33.83
CA ARG A 123 61.02 -3.35 34.69
C ARG A 123 60.01 -4.51 34.66
N LEU A 124 58.71 -4.21 34.63
CA LEU A 124 57.63 -5.19 34.48
C LEU A 124 57.66 -5.87 33.10
N GLY A 125 57.99 -5.12 32.05
CA GLY A 125 58.09 -5.62 30.68
C GLY A 125 59.16 -6.69 30.46
N ARG A 126 60.21 -6.71 31.29
CA ARG A 126 61.27 -7.74 31.27
C ARG A 126 60.88 -9.07 31.92
N ARG A 127 59.71 -9.16 32.56
CA ARG A 127 59.22 -10.41 33.18
C ARG A 127 58.45 -11.26 32.17
N SER A 128 58.78 -12.57 32.12
CA SER A 128 58.15 -13.58 31.25
C SER A 128 56.61 -13.58 31.27
N PHE A 129 55.99 -13.23 32.42
CA PHE A 129 54.54 -13.13 32.55
C PHE A 129 53.90 -12.08 31.61
N PHE A 130 54.56 -10.94 31.39
CA PHE A 130 54.04 -9.83 30.58
C PHE A 130 54.38 -9.97 29.09
N GLU A 131 55.39 -10.77 28.72
CA GLU A 131 55.70 -11.09 27.32
C GLU A 131 54.55 -11.84 26.63
N ARG A 132 53.87 -12.76 27.35
CA ARG A 132 52.69 -13.48 26.84
C ARG A 132 51.43 -12.60 26.78
N ARG A 133 51.38 -11.50 27.56
CA ARG A 133 50.20 -10.62 27.70
C ARG A 133 50.50 -9.18 27.29
N LYS A 134 50.98 -8.99 26.05
CA LYS A 134 51.28 -7.68 25.42
C LYS A 134 50.17 -6.62 25.58
N ARG A 135 48.90 -7.04 25.70
CA ARG A 135 47.74 -6.16 25.94
C ARG A 135 47.72 -5.56 27.34
N LEU A 136 47.96 -6.37 28.38
CA LEU A 136 48.03 -5.87 29.76
C LEU A 136 49.22 -4.94 29.95
N LEU A 137 50.37 -5.29 29.36
CA LEU A 137 51.55 -4.44 29.40
C LEU A 137 51.31 -3.08 28.72
N ALA A 138 50.60 -3.05 27.59
CA ALA A 138 50.24 -1.82 26.91
C ALA A 138 49.27 -0.94 27.72
N VAL A 139 48.30 -1.54 28.44
CA VAL A 139 47.42 -0.79 29.36
C VAL A 139 48.21 -0.25 30.55
N LEU A 140 49.06 -1.06 31.18
CA LEU A 140 49.93 -0.64 32.27
C LEU A 140 50.87 0.50 31.85
N GLY A 141 51.31 0.50 30.58
CA GLY A 141 52.09 1.57 29.98
C GLY A 141 51.38 2.93 29.85
N TYR A 142 50.06 2.97 29.98
CA TYR A 142 49.30 4.22 30.06
C TYR A 142 48.89 4.54 31.50
N VAL A 143 48.39 3.54 32.23
CA VAL A 143 47.89 3.72 33.61
C VAL A 143 48.99 4.16 34.57
N ILE A 144 50.11 3.44 34.61
CA ILE A 144 51.16 3.67 35.60
C ILE A 144 51.86 5.03 35.40
N PRO A 145 52.29 5.43 34.18
CA PRO A 145 53.01 6.68 34.01
C PRO A 145 52.11 7.92 33.80
N TYR A 146 50.81 7.77 33.54
CA TYR A 146 49.94 8.92 33.26
C TYR A 146 48.71 9.00 34.16
N THR A 147 47.86 7.97 34.29
CA THR A 147 46.64 8.09 35.14
C THR A 147 46.97 8.19 36.62
N ILE A 148 47.86 7.34 37.12
CA ILE A 148 48.21 7.33 38.56
C ILE A 148 48.87 8.66 38.95
N PRO A 149 49.86 9.18 38.21
CA PRO A 149 50.43 10.50 38.48
C PRO A 149 49.40 11.62 38.41
N ALA A 150 48.52 11.66 37.40
CA ALA A 150 47.49 12.69 37.29
C ALA A 150 46.52 12.69 38.48
N LEU A 151 46.12 11.49 38.94
CA LEU A 151 45.19 11.31 40.06
C LEU A 151 45.83 11.65 41.42
N ILE A 152 47.12 11.37 41.60
CA ILE A 152 47.85 11.65 42.85
C ILE A 152 48.33 13.11 42.92
N CYS A 153 48.78 13.70 41.81
CA CYS A 153 49.34 15.05 41.80
C CYS A 153 48.29 16.13 42.07
N LEU A 154 47.05 15.94 41.62
CA LEU A 154 45.96 16.88 41.87
C LEU A 154 45.66 17.09 43.37
N PRO A 155 45.35 16.06 44.18
CA PRO A 155 45.12 16.22 45.61
C PRO A 155 46.38 16.68 46.35
N LEU A 156 47.57 16.27 45.91
CA LEU A 156 48.83 16.79 46.44
C LEU A 156 48.95 18.32 46.24
N THR A 157 48.59 18.83 45.05
CA THR A 157 48.60 20.27 44.79
C THR A 157 47.50 21.02 45.53
N LEU A 158 46.33 20.41 45.74
CA LEU A 158 45.29 20.98 46.60
C LEU A 158 45.78 21.09 48.05
N TYR A 159 46.46 20.06 48.55
CA TYR A 159 47.04 20.06 49.90
C TYR A 159 48.10 21.16 50.05
N VAL A 160 49.05 21.26 49.12
CA VAL A 160 50.07 22.33 49.13
C VAL A 160 49.42 23.71 49.03
N SER A 161 48.33 23.85 48.27
CA SER A 161 47.62 25.13 48.16
C SER A 161 47.05 25.63 49.48
N HIS A 162 46.73 24.76 50.44
CA HIS A 162 46.18 25.17 51.74
C HIS A 162 47.16 26.05 52.55
N PHE A 163 48.47 25.91 52.30
CA PHE A 163 49.52 26.68 52.95
C PHE A 163 49.80 28.04 52.29
N LEU A 164 49.18 28.34 51.14
CA LEU A 164 49.29 29.65 50.48
C LEU A 164 48.06 30.53 50.76
N PRO A 165 48.22 31.87 50.87
CA PRO A 165 47.10 32.78 51.01
C PRO A 165 46.15 32.70 49.80
N THR A 166 44.91 33.15 49.97
CA THR A 166 43.95 33.24 48.87
C THR A 166 44.39 34.33 47.89
N SER A 167 44.81 33.91 46.70
CA SER A 167 45.26 34.79 45.62
C SER A 167 44.70 34.34 44.27
N VAL A 168 44.58 35.28 43.33
CA VAL A 168 44.18 35.00 41.94
C VAL A 168 45.14 34.01 41.29
N GLY A 169 46.45 34.12 41.59
CA GLY A 169 47.49 33.21 41.13
C GLY A 169 47.30 31.77 41.62
N ARG A 170 46.90 31.59 42.89
CA ARG A 170 46.52 30.28 43.44
C ARG A 170 45.29 29.69 42.73
N ALA A 171 44.24 30.47 42.52
CA ALA A 171 43.03 29.98 41.84
C ALA A 171 43.30 29.57 40.38
N LEU A 172 44.06 30.37 39.64
CA LEU A 172 44.48 30.05 38.28
C LEU A 172 45.36 28.79 38.25
N ALA A 173 46.34 28.67 39.15
CA ALA A 173 47.21 27.49 39.22
C ALA A 173 46.40 26.20 39.50
N LEU A 174 45.39 26.27 40.37
CA LEU A 174 44.49 25.15 40.64
C LEU A 174 43.60 24.81 39.44
N CYS A 175 43.09 25.81 38.71
CA CYS A 175 42.34 25.59 37.46
C CYS A 175 43.21 24.88 36.42
N PHE A 176 44.45 25.34 36.24
CA PHE A 176 45.40 24.73 35.31
C PHE A 176 45.76 23.30 35.73
N ALA A 177 46.07 23.06 37.01
CA ALA A 177 46.38 21.73 37.52
C ALA A 177 45.21 20.75 37.38
N TYR A 178 43.98 21.21 37.59
CA TYR A 178 42.76 20.44 37.37
C TYR A 178 42.57 20.11 35.88
N ALA A 179 42.68 21.12 35.02
CA ALA A 179 42.49 20.98 33.58
C ALA A 179 43.54 20.04 32.96
N THR A 180 44.82 20.20 33.30
CA THR A 180 45.89 19.32 32.81
C THR A 180 45.75 17.89 33.32
N SER A 181 45.39 17.70 34.60
CA SER A 181 45.13 16.37 35.16
C SER A 181 43.96 15.67 34.47
N SER A 182 42.84 16.37 34.25
CA SER A 182 41.66 15.85 33.56
C SER A 182 41.96 15.48 32.09
N GLY A 183 42.71 16.33 31.38
CA GLY A 183 43.16 16.06 30.01
C GLY A 183 44.02 14.78 29.91
N ILE A 184 44.97 14.60 30.83
CA ILE A 184 45.85 13.42 30.89
C ILE A 184 45.05 12.17 31.26
N PHE A 185 44.17 12.29 32.25
CA PHE A 185 43.32 11.20 32.73
C PHE A 185 42.37 10.70 31.64
N SER A 186 41.60 11.61 31.02
CA SER A 186 40.68 11.30 29.92
C SER A 186 41.41 10.63 28.75
N THR A 187 42.58 11.18 28.39
CA THR A 187 43.40 10.64 27.30
C THR A 187 43.86 9.22 27.55
N SER A 188 44.42 9.01 28.74
CA SER A 188 44.94 7.70 29.13
C SER A 188 43.81 6.68 29.31
N MET A 189 42.65 7.09 29.85
CA MET A 189 41.52 6.20 30.05
C MET A 189 40.97 5.68 28.72
N LEU A 190 40.74 6.55 27.73
CA LEU A 190 40.24 6.13 26.43
C LEU A 190 41.25 5.25 25.69
N LEU A 191 42.54 5.58 25.75
CA LEU A 191 43.59 4.78 25.13
C LEU A 191 43.69 3.38 25.75
N CYS A 192 43.49 3.24 27.07
CA CYS A 192 43.39 1.93 27.71
C CYS A 192 42.26 1.08 27.12
N VAL A 193 41.07 1.67 26.94
CA VAL A 193 39.92 1.00 26.33
C VAL A 193 40.23 0.61 24.87
N ILE A 194 40.81 1.52 24.09
CA ILE A 194 41.17 1.29 22.68
C ILE A 194 42.20 0.15 22.54
N VAL A 195 43.19 0.10 23.43
CA VAL A 195 44.22 -0.96 23.47
C VAL A 195 43.63 -2.34 23.75
N MET A 196 42.52 -2.43 24.51
CA MET A 196 41.82 -3.72 24.72
C MET A 196 41.29 -4.32 23.43
N PHE A 197 40.97 -3.49 22.42
CA PHE A 197 40.52 -3.94 21.12
C PHE A 197 41.65 -4.33 20.15
N ASN A 198 42.91 -4.30 20.58
CA ASN A 198 44.08 -4.64 19.77
C ASN A 198 44.19 -6.16 19.48
N VAL A 199 43.27 -6.68 18.65
CA VAL A 199 43.11 -8.12 18.36
C VAL A 199 43.03 -8.37 16.84
N GLY A 200 43.91 -9.23 16.32
CA GLY A 200 43.85 -9.76 14.94
C GLY A 200 43.50 -8.71 13.87
N HIS A 201 42.36 -8.89 13.21
CA HIS A 201 41.87 -8.00 12.14
C HIS A 201 41.48 -6.58 12.58
N LYS A 202 41.46 -6.28 13.88
CA LYS A 202 41.18 -4.93 14.42
C LYS A 202 42.44 -4.09 14.62
N ARG A 203 43.63 -4.68 14.53
CA ARG A 203 44.93 -4.03 14.75
C ARG A 203 45.13 -2.75 13.91
N PRO A 204 44.86 -2.71 12.59
CA PRO A 204 45.11 -1.51 11.79
C PRO A 204 44.24 -0.32 12.22
N ALA A 205 42.97 -0.58 12.55
CA ALA A 205 42.07 0.46 13.03
C ALA A 205 42.52 1.00 14.40
N VAL A 206 42.95 0.13 15.30
CA VAL A 206 43.45 0.51 16.63
C VAL A 206 44.75 1.33 16.53
N GLN A 207 45.64 1.02 15.60
CA GLN A 207 46.86 1.79 15.35
C GLN A 207 46.53 3.21 14.88
N ILE A 208 45.69 3.36 13.86
CA ILE A 208 45.25 4.68 13.35
C ILE A 208 44.62 5.53 14.45
N ILE A 209 43.78 4.93 15.30
CA ILE A 209 43.16 5.63 16.44
C ILE A 209 44.24 6.06 17.45
N ARG A 210 45.20 5.18 17.78
CA ARG A 210 46.26 5.46 18.75
C ARG A 210 47.23 6.56 18.30
N ASP A 211 47.50 6.65 17.01
CA ASP A 211 48.43 7.65 16.49
C ASP A 211 47.79 9.05 16.44
N TYR A 212 46.48 9.13 16.19
CA TYR A 212 45.76 10.39 16.03
C TYR A 212 45.11 10.92 17.32
N CYS A 213 44.53 10.06 18.17
CA CYS A 213 43.73 10.48 19.32
C CYS A 213 44.46 11.21 20.47
N PRO A 214 45.74 10.96 20.82
CA PRO A 214 46.32 11.47 22.06
C PRO A 214 46.27 13.00 22.21
N LYS A 215 46.63 13.74 21.14
CA LYS A 215 46.63 15.21 21.14
C LYS A 215 45.23 15.83 21.24
N PRO A 216 44.28 15.50 20.34
CA PRO A 216 42.94 16.08 20.40
C PRO A 216 42.19 15.65 21.67
N LEU A 217 42.36 14.42 22.15
CA LEU A 217 41.70 13.94 23.36
C LEU A 217 42.19 14.66 24.62
N PHE A 218 43.49 14.94 24.70
CA PHE A 218 44.05 15.77 25.75
C PHE A 218 43.47 17.18 25.70
N LEU A 219 43.42 17.78 24.52
CA LEU A 219 42.91 19.14 24.33
C LEU A 219 41.42 19.24 24.69
N ILE A 220 40.60 18.25 24.32
CA ILE A 220 39.18 18.17 24.71
C ILE A 220 39.04 18.07 26.22
N GLY A 221 39.76 17.14 26.87
CA GLY A 221 39.68 16.97 28.33
C GLY A 221 40.19 18.18 29.09
N PHE A 222 41.27 18.82 28.62
CA PHE A 222 41.82 20.04 29.18
C PHE A 222 40.84 21.21 29.08
N LEU A 223 40.31 21.49 27.88
CA LEU A 223 39.41 22.61 27.66
C LEU A 223 38.04 22.41 28.34
N ALA A 224 37.51 21.18 28.36
CA ALA A 224 36.26 20.88 29.06
C ALA A 224 36.41 21.07 30.57
N ALA A 225 37.51 20.60 31.15
CA ALA A 225 37.79 20.78 32.58
C ALA A 225 38.14 22.24 32.93
N LEU A 226 38.79 22.97 32.02
CA LEU A 226 39.02 24.40 32.19
C LEU A 226 37.70 25.19 32.17
N SER A 227 36.80 24.86 31.23
CA SER A 227 35.45 25.41 31.17
C SER A 227 34.68 25.15 32.47
N ASP A 228 34.69 23.90 32.95
CA ASP A 228 34.01 23.51 34.20
C ASP A 228 34.59 24.25 35.42
N ALA A 229 35.91 24.30 35.54
CA ALA A 229 36.58 25.02 36.62
C ALA A 229 36.22 26.52 36.64
N LEU A 230 36.18 27.18 35.48
CA LEU A 230 35.83 28.60 35.37
C LEU A 230 34.37 28.89 35.71
N THR A 231 33.48 27.90 35.60
CA THR A 231 32.07 28.04 36.06
C THR A 231 31.89 27.87 37.57
N SER A 232 32.95 27.48 38.30
CA SER A 232 32.87 27.30 39.75
C SER A 232 32.61 28.62 40.50
N PRO A 233 31.63 28.68 41.43
CA PRO A 233 31.33 29.88 42.23
C PRO A 233 32.50 30.38 43.09
N GLN A 234 33.49 29.54 43.37
CA GLN A 234 34.68 29.92 44.14
C GLN A 234 35.66 30.73 43.29
N ILE A 235 35.80 30.38 42.00
CA ILE A 235 36.70 31.03 41.05
C ILE A 235 36.04 32.31 40.49
N ALA A 236 34.73 32.25 40.23
CA ALA A 236 33.92 33.40 39.82
C ALA A 236 33.98 34.56 40.84
N ARG A 237 34.03 34.25 42.15
CA ARG A 237 34.17 35.28 43.21
C ARG A 237 35.53 35.98 43.22
N GLN A 238 36.57 35.37 42.64
CA GLN A 238 37.94 35.91 42.66
C GLN A 238 38.36 36.57 41.35
N LEU A 239 37.81 36.11 40.20
CA LEU A 239 38.14 36.61 38.86
C LEU A 239 36.99 37.40 38.19
N GLY A 240 35.83 37.55 38.84
CA GLY A 240 34.63 38.16 38.24
C GLY A 240 33.76 37.13 37.53
N GLY A 241 32.46 37.10 37.85
CA GLY A 241 31.55 36.07 37.37
C GLY A 241 31.23 36.16 35.87
N ASN A 242 31.23 37.37 35.31
CA ASN A 242 30.95 37.56 33.89
C ASN A 242 32.18 37.24 33.02
N ILE A 243 33.38 37.49 33.54
CA ILE A 243 34.64 37.13 32.87
C ILE A 243 34.81 35.62 32.83
N THR A 244 34.67 34.93 33.98
CA THR A 244 34.92 33.48 34.03
C THR A 244 33.88 32.70 33.24
N SER A 245 32.61 33.12 33.25
CA SER A 245 31.57 32.52 32.41
C SER A 245 31.82 32.73 30.91
N SER A 246 32.26 33.92 30.48
CA SER A 246 32.59 34.17 29.07
C SER A 246 33.74 33.29 28.58
N ILE A 247 34.84 33.20 29.36
CA ILE A 247 35.99 32.35 29.03
C ILE A 247 35.60 30.86 29.06
N ALA A 248 34.75 30.45 30.01
CA ALA A 248 34.21 29.09 30.06
C ALA A 248 33.45 28.73 28.76
N VAL A 249 32.60 29.64 28.27
CA VAL A 249 31.85 29.41 27.03
C VAL A 249 32.78 29.26 25.82
N PHE A 250 33.78 30.13 25.66
CA PHE A 250 34.74 30.00 24.56
C PHE A 250 35.55 28.71 24.63
N THR A 251 36.05 28.35 25.83
CA THR A 251 36.85 27.13 26.02
C THR A 251 36.02 25.86 25.81
N GLY A 252 34.79 25.81 26.32
CA GLY A 252 33.88 24.70 26.09
C GLY A 252 33.41 24.59 24.63
N LEU A 253 33.18 25.70 23.92
CA LEU A 253 32.82 25.68 22.50
C LEU A 253 33.98 25.16 21.65
N PHE A 254 35.21 25.58 21.97
CA PHE A 254 36.41 25.08 21.31
C PHE A 254 36.60 23.58 21.57
N ALA A 255 36.35 23.11 22.81
CA ALA A 255 36.34 21.68 23.15
C ALA A 255 35.31 20.90 22.33
N ALA A 256 34.08 21.43 22.19
CA ALA A 256 33.01 20.82 21.41
C ALA A 256 33.37 20.73 19.91
N VAL A 257 33.95 21.78 19.33
CA VAL A 257 34.40 21.81 17.93
C VAL A 257 35.51 20.77 17.69
N ILE A 258 36.50 20.68 18.57
CA ILE A 258 37.57 19.68 18.48
C ILE A 258 37.01 18.27 18.62
N PHE A 259 36.06 18.05 19.55
CA PHE A 259 35.41 16.76 19.73
C PHE A 259 34.56 16.35 18.52
N GLY A 260 33.81 17.28 17.93
CA GLY A 260 33.08 17.06 16.67
C GLY A 260 34.02 16.69 15.51
N MET A 261 35.12 17.43 15.33
CA MET A 261 36.14 17.12 14.32
C MET A 261 36.80 15.75 14.55
N LEU A 262 37.09 15.41 15.81
CA LEU A 262 37.63 14.10 16.19
C LEU A 262 36.67 12.98 15.81
N VAL A 263 35.38 13.11 16.13
CA VAL A 263 34.33 12.14 15.82
C VAL A 263 34.19 11.93 14.31
N ILE A 264 34.16 13.01 13.51
CA ILE A 264 34.10 12.93 12.04
C ILE A 264 35.32 12.21 11.47
N ARG A 265 36.52 12.52 11.97
CA ARG A 265 37.77 11.93 11.47
C ARG A 265 37.92 10.46 11.88
N LEU A 266 37.42 10.10 13.07
CA LEU A 266 37.38 8.72 13.56
C LEU A 266 36.22 7.89 12.99
N ARG A 267 35.34 8.47 12.16
CA ARG A 267 34.19 7.81 11.52
C ARG A 267 34.55 6.44 10.95
N ARG A 268 35.60 6.35 10.13
CA ARG A 268 36.00 5.12 9.43
C ARG A 268 36.74 4.12 10.33
N PRO A 269 37.77 4.52 11.13
CA PRO A 269 38.45 3.58 12.03
C PRO A 269 37.53 2.94 13.08
N VAL A 270 36.63 3.71 13.69
CA VAL A 270 35.67 3.19 14.69
C VAL A 270 34.62 2.30 14.02
N ALA A 271 34.13 2.68 12.83
CA ALA A 271 33.23 1.83 12.05
C ALA A 271 33.85 0.45 11.76
N HIS A 272 35.14 0.43 11.42
CA HIS A 272 35.88 -0.81 11.19
C HIS A 272 35.98 -1.67 12.47
N LEU A 273 36.11 -1.04 13.64
CA LEU A 273 36.16 -1.71 14.93
C LEU A 273 34.84 -2.39 15.32
N ILE A 274 33.72 -1.75 14.96
CA ILE A 274 32.34 -2.21 15.20
C ILE A 274 31.96 -3.33 14.21
N ARG A 275 32.25 -3.14 12.92
CA ARG A 275 31.82 -4.05 11.85
C ARG A 275 32.54 -5.39 11.83
N ASN A 276 33.84 -5.41 12.11
CA ASN A 276 34.67 -6.59 11.84
C ASN A 276 34.71 -7.55 13.03
N ARG A 277 34.01 -8.68 12.87
CA ARG A 277 33.99 -9.85 13.77
C ARG A 277 34.71 -11.06 13.14
N PRO A 278 35.11 -12.09 13.93
CA PRO A 278 35.72 -13.33 13.42
C PRO A 278 34.79 -14.09 12.46
N LEU A 279 35.35 -14.80 11.48
CA LEU A 279 34.59 -15.51 10.42
C LEU A 279 33.54 -16.48 10.99
N ALA A 280 33.89 -17.23 12.03
CA ALA A 280 32.98 -18.17 12.70
C ALA A 280 31.70 -17.52 13.27
N GLN A 281 31.77 -16.25 13.72
CA GLN A 281 30.61 -15.51 14.20
C GLN A 281 29.78 -14.93 13.04
N ARG A 282 30.41 -14.59 11.90
CA ARG A 282 29.71 -14.07 10.72
C ARG A 282 28.79 -15.11 10.08
N LEU A 283 29.22 -16.37 10.08
CA LEU A 283 28.45 -17.49 9.53
C LEU A 283 27.28 -17.89 10.45
N LYS A 284 27.43 -17.76 11.77
CA LYS A 284 26.38 -18.11 12.75
C LYS A 284 25.24 -17.08 12.83
N HIS A 285 25.52 -15.78 12.66
CA HIS A 285 24.52 -14.72 12.83
C HIS A 285 24.59 -13.65 11.72
N PRO A 286 24.10 -13.96 10.50
CA PRO A 286 24.15 -13.02 9.37
C PRO A 286 23.32 -11.75 9.61
N ALA A 287 22.21 -11.85 10.36
CA ALA A 287 21.35 -10.71 10.71
C ALA A 287 22.08 -9.65 11.53
N LEU A 288 22.80 -10.09 12.56
CA LEU A 288 23.58 -9.23 13.46
C LEU A 288 24.72 -8.55 12.70
N GLN A 289 25.34 -9.23 11.74
CA GLN A 289 26.42 -8.67 10.94
C GLN A 289 25.94 -7.53 10.02
N GLN A 290 24.72 -7.63 9.49
CA GLN A 290 24.13 -6.61 8.63
C GLN A 290 23.65 -5.39 9.43
N SER A 291 23.05 -5.60 10.61
CA SER A 291 22.69 -4.50 11.51
C SER A 291 23.93 -3.77 12.03
N LEU A 292 25.00 -4.50 12.39
CA LEU A 292 26.28 -3.91 12.75
C LEU A 292 26.91 -3.10 11.60
N ARG A 293 26.70 -3.51 10.34
CA ARG A 293 27.20 -2.74 9.18
C ARG A 293 26.51 -1.38 9.07
N ILE A 294 25.19 -1.36 9.20
CA ILE A 294 24.39 -0.12 9.17
C ILE A 294 24.73 0.75 10.39
N PHE A 295 24.75 0.17 11.59
CA PHE A 295 25.13 0.85 12.84
C PHE A 295 26.55 1.43 12.79
N SER A 296 27.52 0.68 12.25
CA SER A 296 28.89 1.17 12.04
C SER A 296 28.96 2.33 11.04
N GLY A 297 27.96 2.49 10.17
CA GLY A 297 27.87 3.62 9.26
C GLY A 297 27.27 4.87 9.90
N LEU A 298 26.49 4.72 10.98
CA LEU A 298 25.65 5.77 11.58
C LEU A 298 26.07 6.20 12.99
N TRP A 299 27.01 5.49 13.64
CA TRP A 299 27.40 5.72 15.05
C TRP A 299 27.79 7.16 15.41
N TYR A 300 28.31 7.91 14.44
CA TYR A 300 28.82 9.26 14.65
C TYR A 300 27.70 10.33 14.68
N TRP A 301 26.51 10.05 14.13
CA TRP A 301 25.38 10.99 14.13
C TRP A 301 24.81 11.29 15.52
N PRO A 302 24.52 10.28 16.36
CA PRO A 302 24.09 10.55 17.74
C PRO A 302 25.08 11.41 18.52
N ILE A 303 26.36 11.11 18.40
CA ILE A 303 27.41 11.82 19.14
C ILE A 303 27.54 13.25 18.59
N LEU A 304 27.56 13.44 17.27
CA LEU A 304 27.62 14.78 16.67
C LEU A 304 26.41 15.64 17.06
N LEU A 305 25.22 15.05 17.10
CA LEU A 305 24.01 15.73 17.57
C LEU A 305 24.13 16.13 19.05
N MET A 306 24.65 15.25 19.91
CA MET A 306 24.91 15.56 21.31
C MET A 306 25.93 16.70 21.47
N VAL A 307 26.99 16.72 20.66
CA VAL A 307 27.98 17.80 20.63
C VAL A 307 27.37 19.12 20.19
N LEU A 308 26.55 19.09 19.14
CA LEU A 308 25.86 20.26 18.63
C LEU A 308 24.89 20.83 19.66
N VAL A 309 24.10 19.97 20.33
CA VAL A 309 23.20 20.42 21.42
C VAL A 309 24.00 20.96 22.60
N SER A 310 25.11 20.32 22.98
CA SER A 310 25.99 20.81 24.04
C SER A 310 26.62 22.16 23.69
N ALA A 311 26.95 22.41 22.42
CA ALA A 311 27.47 23.69 21.95
C ALA A 311 26.41 24.79 21.96
N ILE A 312 25.19 24.50 21.50
CA ILE A 312 24.05 25.42 21.56
C ILE A 312 23.72 25.78 23.01
N ASN A 313 23.72 24.78 23.90
CA ASN A 313 23.50 24.98 25.33
C ASN A 313 24.56 25.85 26.00
N LEU A 314 25.79 25.85 25.48
CA LEU A 314 26.86 26.69 26.01
C LEU A 314 26.69 28.16 25.56
N ILE A 315 26.01 28.40 24.44
CA ILE A 315 25.80 29.73 23.86
C ILE A 315 24.56 30.42 24.47
N GLY A 316 23.45 29.67 24.67
CA GLY A 316 22.22 30.19 25.27
C GLY A 316 22.26 30.16 26.80
N ALA A 317 22.14 31.31 27.47
CA ALA A 317 22.01 31.35 28.94
C ALA A 317 20.54 31.27 29.35
N GLY A 318 19.97 30.06 29.27
CA GLY A 318 18.61 29.81 29.76
C GLY A 318 18.62 28.85 30.95
N ASP A 319 17.70 29.04 31.89
CA ASP A 319 17.45 28.17 33.07
C ASP A 319 17.07 26.70 32.73
N ASP A 320 17.09 26.29 31.45
CA ASP A 320 16.55 25.02 30.96
C ASP A 320 17.60 24.01 30.44
N ASN A 321 18.85 24.16 30.87
CA ASN A 321 20.00 23.33 30.45
C ASN A 321 19.75 21.82 30.63
N GLN A 322 19.00 21.44 31.67
CA GLN A 322 18.73 20.03 31.95
C GLN A 322 17.67 19.44 31.00
N LYS A 323 16.70 20.25 30.51
CA LYS A 323 15.70 19.79 29.54
C LYS A 323 16.32 19.57 28.17
N VAL A 324 17.11 20.52 27.67
CA VAL A 324 17.77 20.44 26.36
C VAL A 324 18.71 19.23 26.27
N LEU A 325 19.50 18.98 27.32
CA LEU A 325 20.37 17.81 27.38
C LEU A 325 19.60 16.49 27.46
N ARG A 326 18.49 16.44 28.23
CA ARG A 326 17.59 15.28 28.28
C ARG A 326 16.95 14.99 26.92
N CYS A 327 16.55 16.02 26.18
CA CYS A 327 15.99 15.89 24.84
C CYS A 327 17.02 15.33 23.84
N ALA A 328 18.27 15.80 23.87
CA ALA A 328 19.36 15.25 23.06
C ALA A 328 19.60 13.75 23.36
N LEU A 329 19.62 13.36 24.64
CA LEU A 329 19.76 11.95 25.02
C LEU A 329 18.58 11.10 24.51
N PHE A 330 17.34 11.56 24.61
CA PHE A 330 16.21 10.80 24.09
C PHE A 330 16.20 10.71 22.56
N THR A 331 16.59 11.76 21.84
CA THR A 331 16.69 11.69 20.37
C THR A 331 17.76 10.73 19.89
N THR A 332 18.91 10.67 20.58
CA THR A 332 19.97 9.71 20.26
C THR A 332 19.54 8.27 20.52
N ILE A 333 18.87 8.00 21.65
CA ILE A 333 18.30 6.70 21.97
C ILE A 333 17.23 6.30 20.93
N LEU A 334 16.35 7.23 20.56
CA LEU A 334 15.30 7.01 19.56
C LEU A 334 15.90 6.65 18.19
N LEU A 335 16.94 7.37 17.75
CA LEU A 335 17.60 7.10 16.48
C LEU A 335 18.26 5.72 16.46
N ILE A 336 18.92 5.33 17.56
CA ILE A 336 19.50 3.99 17.70
C ILE A 336 18.40 2.91 17.68
N GLY A 337 17.32 3.12 18.45
CA GLY A 337 16.19 2.21 18.55
C GLY A 337 15.46 2.00 17.22
N THR A 338 15.25 3.06 16.44
CA THR A 338 14.57 2.98 15.14
C THR A 338 15.41 2.34 14.05
N VAL A 339 16.71 2.63 14.00
CA VAL A 339 17.63 1.92 13.10
C VAL A 339 17.67 0.44 13.44
N PHE A 340 17.73 0.09 14.73
CA PHE A 340 17.70 -1.30 15.19
C PHE A 340 16.38 -1.98 14.79
N LEU A 341 15.23 -1.39 15.12
CA LEU A 341 13.92 -1.95 14.82
C LEU A 341 13.69 -2.07 13.31
N SER A 342 14.14 -1.09 12.51
CA SER A 342 14.11 -1.15 11.04
C SER A 342 14.93 -2.33 10.49
N THR A 343 16.11 -2.59 11.04
CA THR A 343 16.94 -3.74 10.62
C THR A 343 16.35 -5.09 11.04
N VAL A 344 15.76 -5.19 12.24
CA VAL A 344 15.06 -6.39 12.70
C VAL A 344 13.84 -6.68 11.81
N LEU A 345 13.07 -5.64 11.48
CA LEU A 345 11.91 -5.72 10.61
C LEU A 345 12.27 -6.24 9.22
N GLN A 346 13.34 -5.70 8.62
CA GLN A 346 13.81 -6.16 7.32
C GLN A 346 14.22 -7.64 7.33
N HIS A 347 14.77 -8.12 8.45
CA HIS A 347 15.20 -9.51 8.56
C HIS A 347 14.03 -10.49 8.75
N LEU A 348 13.06 -10.16 9.60
CA LEU A 348 11.85 -10.97 9.83
C LEU A 348 11.07 -11.23 8.52
N PHE A 349 11.01 -10.22 7.65
CA PHE A 349 10.31 -10.32 6.38
C PHE A 349 11.15 -10.98 5.27
N LYS A 350 12.46 -10.71 5.20
CA LYS A 350 13.35 -11.27 4.15
C LYS A 350 13.72 -12.74 4.38
N SER A 351 13.84 -13.20 5.63
CA SER A 351 14.18 -14.61 5.93
C SER A 351 13.08 -15.60 5.56
N ARG A 352 11.82 -15.16 5.50
CA ARG A 352 10.71 -15.99 5.01
C ARG A 352 10.63 -16.09 3.50
N SER A 353 11.17 -15.11 2.75
CA SER A 353 11.04 -15.08 1.29
C SER A 353 11.96 -16.06 0.57
N GLN A 354 13.08 -16.50 1.17
CA GLN A 354 14.05 -17.39 0.50
C GLN A 354 13.79 -18.89 0.69
N VAL A 355 13.21 -19.32 1.81
CA VAL A 355 12.93 -20.75 2.07
C VAL A 355 11.56 -21.20 1.52
N ALA A 356 10.64 -20.26 1.31
CA ALA A 356 9.31 -20.55 0.75
C ALA A 356 9.24 -20.58 -0.79
N ILE A 357 10.39 -20.36 -1.47
CA ILE A 357 10.51 -20.17 -2.94
C ILE A 357 9.95 -21.35 -3.76
N GLN A 358 9.80 -22.54 -3.20
CA GLN A 358 9.32 -23.70 -3.95
C GLN A 358 7.81 -23.98 -3.83
N ARG A 359 7.05 -23.31 -2.95
CA ARG A 359 5.62 -23.67 -2.72
C ARG A 359 4.64 -22.53 -2.40
N SER A 360 5.07 -21.29 -2.15
CA SER A 360 4.10 -20.24 -1.78
C SER A 360 3.44 -19.56 -2.98
N SER A 361 2.11 -19.43 -2.94
CA SER A 361 1.34 -18.64 -3.91
C SER A 361 1.82 -17.19 -3.94
N ALA A 362 1.89 -16.61 -5.15
CA ALA A 362 2.27 -15.21 -5.40
C ALA A 362 1.48 -14.19 -4.54
N TYR A 363 0.31 -14.59 -4.02
CA TYR A 363 -0.49 -13.87 -3.03
C TYR A 363 0.29 -13.50 -1.75
N LYS A 364 0.97 -14.49 -1.14
CA LYS A 364 1.69 -14.26 0.13
C LYS A 364 2.86 -13.31 -0.08
N GLU A 365 3.50 -13.36 -1.25
CA GLU A 365 4.66 -12.54 -1.54
C GLU A 365 4.30 -11.06 -1.74
N ARG A 366 3.29 -10.76 -2.56
CA ARG A 366 2.80 -9.39 -2.74
C ARG A 366 2.26 -8.82 -1.42
N PHE A 367 1.44 -9.58 -0.70
CA PHE A 367 0.90 -9.13 0.59
C PHE A 367 2.00 -8.87 1.63
N LEU A 368 3.00 -9.76 1.75
CA LEU A 368 4.11 -9.57 2.69
C LEU A 368 5.01 -8.39 2.31
N SER A 369 5.23 -8.16 1.01
CA SER A 369 5.98 -7.00 0.52
C SER A 369 5.31 -5.69 0.93
N LEU A 370 3.98 -5.63 0.88
CA LEU A 370 3.24 -4.43 1.27
C LEU A 370 3.04 -4.28 2.76
N LEU A 371 2.84 -5.39 3.48
CA LEU A 371 2.87 -5.37 4.94
C LEU A 371 4.22 -4.81 5.43
N HIS A 372 5.33 -5.18 4.78
CA HIS A 372 6.64 -4.61 5.08
C HIS A 372 6.74 -3.11 4.75
N ALA A 373 6.22 -2.69 3.60
CA ALA A 373 6.21 -1.28 3.20
C ALA A 373 5.37 -0.41 4.16
N ILE A 374 4.16 -0.85 4.49
CA ILE A 374 3.25 -0.17 5.44
C ILE A 374 3.91 -0.09 6.81
N LEU A 375 4.45 -1.20 7.32
CA LEU A 375 5.09 -1.22 8.63
C LEU A 375 6.31 -0.30 8.70
N ARG A 376 7.04 -0.13 7.58
CA ARG A 376 8.13 0.85 7.48
C ARG A 376 7.63 2.30 7.50
N ILE A 377 6.52 2.59 6.82
CA ILE A 377 5.89 3.92 6.83
C ILE A 377 5.38 4.24 8.25
N VAL A 378 4.66 3.31 8.89
CA VAL A 378 4.17 3.46 10.27
C VAL A 378 5.34 3.69 11.23
N MET A 379 6.42 2.93 11.10
CA MET A 379 7.65 3.13 11.88
C MET A 379 8.26 4.52 11.68
N ALA A 380 8.25 5.05 10.45
CA ALA A 380 8.75 6.40 10.16
C ALA A 380 7.84 7.50 10.75
N ILE A 381 6.52 7.35 10.63
CA ILE A 381 5.55 8.28 11.23
C ILE A 381 5.70 8.27 12.76
N ALA A 382 5.78 7.09 13.38
CA ALA A 382 5.99 6.96 14.82
C ALA A 382 7.32 7.57 15.27
N PHE A 383 8.39 7.42 14.48
CA PHE A 383 9.66 8.08 14.74
C PHE A 383 9.53 9.60 14.75
N ILE A 384 8.88 10.17 13.74
CA ILE A 384 8.68 11.63 13.62
C ILE A 384 7.83 12.15 14.78
N GLU A 385 6.75 11.44 15.14
CA GLU A 385 5.88 11.81 16.26
C GLU A 385 6.62 11.77 17.61
N ILE A 386 7.37 10.69 17.89
CA ILE A 386 8.15 10.59 19.14
C ILE A 386 9.28 11.64 19.16
N LEU A 387 9.93 11.89 18.02
CA LEU A 387 10.94 12.93 17.88
C LEU A 387 10.34 14.30 18.19
N GLY A 388 9.18 14.61 17.62
CA GLY A 388 8.43 15.83 17.90
C GLY A 388 8.09 15.97 19.39
N ARG A 389 7.55 14.92 20.02
CA ARG A 389 7.25 14.90 21.46
C ARG A 389 8.48 15.20 22.33
N ILE A 390 9.66 14.71 21.94
CA ILE A 390 10.90 14.97 22.67
C ILE A 390 11.25 16.47 22.63
N TRP A 391 10.98 17.17 21.53
CA TRP A 391 11.26 18.60 21.38
C TRP A 391 10.08 19.50 21.81
N GLY A 392 9.03 18.93 22.40
CA GLY A 392 7.84 19.68 22.81
C GLY A 392 6.89 20.05 21.67
N VAL A 393 7.06 19.46 20.48
CA VAL A 393 6.21 19.66 19.30
C VAL A 393 5.56 18.33 18.91
N SER A 394 4.42 17.99 19.51
CA SER A 394 3.66 16.79 19.19
C SER A 394 2.75 17.05 17.97
N LEU A 395 2.98 16.34 16.85
CA LEU A 395 2.13 16.48 15.67
C LEU A 395 0.71 15.98 15.98
N PHE A 396 0.59 14.92 16.78
CA PHE A 396 -0.71 14.37 17.18
C PHE A 396 -1.48 15.29 18.14
N GLU A 397 -0.84 15.91 19.13
CA GLU A 397 -1.57 16.83 20.01
C GLU A 397 -1.83 18.17 19.31
N PHE A 398 -0.93 18.65 18.44
CA PHE A 398 -1.21 19.77 17.56
C PHE A 398 -2.42 19.47 16.65
N ALA A 399 -2.48 18.26 16.10
CA ALA A 399 -3.61 17.78 15.32
C ALA A 399 -4.92 17.76 16.14
N GLN A 400 -4.88 17.38 17.42
CA GLN A 400 -6.09 17.34 18.26
C GLN A 400 -6.47 18.70 18.87
N ARG A 401 -5.52 19.61 19.09
CA ARG A 401 -5.76 20.91 19.72
C ARG A 401 -6.21 21.99 18.74
N ASN A 402 -5.67 22.01 17.52
CA ASN A 402 -6.02 23.01 16.51
C ASN A 402 -7.08 22.48 15.54
N SER A 403 -8.08 23.31 15.21
CA SER A 403 -9.12 22.98 14.20
C SER A 403 -8.52 22.65 12.83
N VAL A 404 -7.48 23.39 12.44
CA VAL A 404 -6.62 23.15 11.28
C VAL A 404 -5.99 21.75 11.32
N GLY A 405 -5.44 21.39 12.48
CA GLY A 405 -4.77 20.12 12.70
C GLY A 405 -5.74 18.94 12.58
N ARG A 406 -6.97 19.08 13.08
CA ARG A 406 -8.02 18.06 12.94
C ARG A 406 -8.43 17.89 11.49
N ALA A 407 -8.70 18.99 10.78
CA ALA A 407 -9.07 18.95 9.36
C ALA A 407 -8.01 18.28 8.49
N ILE A 408 -6.73 18.58 8.70
CA ILE A 408 -5.60 17.96 7.99
C ILE A 408 -5.49 16.47 8.34
N SER A 409 -5.54 16.14 9.63
CA SER A 409 -5.43 14.76 10.12
C SER A 409 -6.55 13.87 9.59
N ASP A 410 -7.80 14.35 9.67
CA ASP A 410 -8.98 13.60 9.22
C ASP A 410 -8.95 13.39 7.70
N SER A 411 -8.59 14.43 6.94
CA SER A 411 -8.43 14.33 5.48
C SER A 411 -7.32 13.35 5.10
N LEU A 412 -6.13 13.47 5.72
CA LEU A 412 -4.98 12.62 5.39
C LEU A 412 -5.20 11.16 5.79
N SER A 413 -5.84 10.93 6.94
CA SER A 413 -6.24 9.61 7.42
C SER A 413 -7.25 8.96 6.46
N SER A 414 -8.28 9.71 6.08
CA SER A 414 -9.33 9.22 5.17
C SER A 414 -8.76 8.90 3.79
N ILE A 415 -7.92 9.78 3.23
CA ILE A 415 -7.23 9.55 1.95
C ILE A 415 -6.33 8.30 2.05
N GLY A 416 -5.56 8.17 3.12
CA GLY A 416 -4.70 7.00 3.36
C GLY A 416 -5.50 5.70 3.42
N LEU A 417 -6.64 5.71 4.12
CA LEU A 417 -7.55 4.56 4.24
C LEU A 417 -8.19 4.20 2.89
N ILE A 418 -8.64 5.19 2.12
CA ILE A 418 -9.21 4.97 0.78
C ILE A 418 -8.18 4.34 -0.14
N LEU A 419 -6.95 4.88 -0.19
CA LEU A 419 -5.88 4.33 -1.01
C LEU A 419 -5.54 2.89 -0.60
N LEU A 420 -5.47 2.62 0.71
CA LEU A 420 -5.19 1.29 1.24
C LEU A 420 -6.29 0.27 0.90
N MET A 421 -7.56 0.65 1.07
CA MET A 421 -8.71 -0.20 0.73
C MET A 421 -8.79 -0.46 -0.78
N THR A 422 -8.62 0.58 -1.59
CA THR A 422 -8.58 0.52 -3.05
C THR A 422 -7.49 -0.44 -3.52
N TRP A 423 -6.29 -0.28 -2.96
CA TRP A 423 -5.15 -1.12 -3.29
C TRP A 423 -5.35 -2.58 -2.86
N LEU A 424 -5.91 -2.82 -1.66
CA LEU A 424 -6.23 -4.16 -1.17
C LEU A 424 -7.26 -4.84 -2.07
N PHE A 425 -8.33 -4.14 -2.44
CA PHE A 425 -9.36 -4.64 -3.34
C PHE A 425 -8.76 -4.99 -4.71
N TRP A 426 -7.90 -4.12 -5.26
CA TRP A 426 -7.20 -4.39 -6.51
C TRP A 426 -6.34 -5.66 -6.43
N VAL A 427 -5.60 -5.88 -5.34
CA VAL A 427 -4.79 -7.10 -5.17
C VAL A 427 -5.66 -8.34 -5.10
N VAL A 428 -6.77 -8.30 -4.36
CA VAL A 428 -7.70 -9.44 -4.26
C VAL A 428 -8.27 -9.77 -5.63
N LEU A 429 -8.74 -8.76 -6.37
CA LEU A 429 -9.34 -8.94 -7.69
C LEU A 429 -8.31 -9.42 -8.73
N ASP A 430 -7.14 -8.79 -8.79
CA ASP A 430 -6.04 -9.17 -9.68
C ASP A 430 -5.61 -10.63 -9.44
N THR A 431 -5.61 -11.04 -8.18
CA THR A 431 -5.28 -12.42 -7.78
C THR A 431 -6.37 -13.39 -8.19
N ALA A 432 -7.64 -13.08 -7.96
CA ALA A 432 -8.76 -13.92 -8.38
C ALA A 432 -8.76 -14.14 -9.90
N ILE A 433 -8.48 -13.08 -10.66
CA ILE A 433 -8.31 -13.10 -12.12
C ILE A 433 -7.15 -14.02 -12.54
N GLN A 434 -5.98 -13.89 -11.90
CA GLN A 434 -4.81 -14.72 -12.24
C GLN A 434 -4.98 -16.18 -11.84
N GLU A 435 -5.65 -16.46 -10.71
CA GLU A 435 -5.95 -17.82 -10.30
C GLU A 435 -6.92 -18.50 -11.29
N ALA A 436 -7.90 -17.76 -11.80
CA ALA A 436 -8.80 -18.25 -12.84
C ALA A 436 -8.10 -18.57 -14.18
N LEU A 437 -6.92 -17.97 -14.45
CA LEU A 437 -6.11 -18.24 -15.66
C LEU A 437 -5.17 -19.43 -15.51
N LYS A 438 -4.89 -19.89 -14.30
CA LYS A 438 -3.96 -21.00 -14.10
C LYS A 438 -4.60 -22.30 -14.60
N PRO A 439 -3.89 -23.09 -15.42
CA PRO A 439 -4.39 -24.39 -15.82
C PRO A 439 -4.59 -25.27 -14.57
N PRO A 440 -5.70 -26.01 -14.47
CA PRO A 440 -5.93 -26.91 -13.35
C PRO A 440 -4.79 -27.93 -13.26
N VAL A 441 -4.24 -28.10 -12.06
CA VAL A 441 -3.02 -28.91 -11.80
C VAL A 441 -3.23 -30.41 -12.04
N ASN A 442 -4.49 -30.87 -12.17
CA ASN A 442 -4.81 -32.27 -12.43
C ASN A 442 -4.77 -32.62 -13.92
N LYS A 443 -3.74 -33.39 -14.31
CA LYS A 443 -3.54 -33.96 -15.66
C LYS A 443 -4.70 -34.83 -16.20
N ARG A 444 -5.70 -35.19 -15.39
CA ARG A 444 -6.84 -36.05 -15.78
C ARG A 444 -8.07 -35.29 -16.29
N SER A 445 -8.13 -33.97 -16.15
CA SER A 445 -9.21 -33.15 -16.72
C SER A 445 -8.61 -32.08 -17.61
N SER A 446 -8.28 -32.46 -18.85
CA SER A 446 -7.63 -31.63 -19.86
C SER A 446 -8.57 -30.61 -20.50
N ARG A 447 -9.33 -29.85 -19.70
CA ARG A 447 -9.97 -28.62 -20.21
C ARG A 447 -8.99 -27.47 -20.02
N GLN A 448 -8.02 -27.38 -20.94
CA GLN A 448 -7.17 -26.19 -21.07
C GLN A 448 -8.09 -24.94 -21.03
N PRO A 449 -7.78 -23.91 -20.23
CA PRO A 449 -8.55 -22.67 -20.27
C PRO A 449 -8.53 -22.17 -21.72
N SER A 450 -9.74 -22.02 -22.29
CA SER A 450 -9.90 -21.74 -23.71
C SER A 450 -9.05 -20.53 -24.12
N THR A 451 -8.50 -20.55 -25.32
CA THR A 451 -7.77 -19.40 -25.92
C THR A 451 -8.57 -18.09 -25.83
N ARG A 452 -9.91 -18.16 -25.76
CA ARG A 452 -10.81 -17.03 -25.48
C ARG A 452 -10.68 -16.46 -24.06
N VAL A 453 -10.56 -17.30 -23.03
CA VAL A 453 -10.39 -16.81 -21.64
C VAL A 453 -9.07 -16.04 -21.50
N LYS A 454 -8.01 -16.50 -22.18
CA LYS A 454 -6.70 -15.82 -22.17
C LYS A 454 -6.71 -14.43 -22.82
N THR A 455 -7.68 -14.15 -23.70
CA THR A 455 -7.79 -12.85 -24.41
C THR A 455 -8.80 -11.92 -23.75
N ILE A 456 -9.93 -12.44 -23.23
CA ILE A 456 -10.97 -11.63 -22.57
C ILE A 456 -10.54 -11.18 -21.17
N LEU A 457 -9.88 -12.06 -20.40
CA LEU A 457 -9.62 -11.76 -19.00
C LEU A 457 -8.64 -10.59 -18.76
N PRO A 458 -7.58 -10.40 -19.57
CA PRO A 458 -6.76 -9.20 -19.50
C PRO A 458 -7.53 -7.90 -19.81
N LEU A 459 -8.49 -7.94 -20.74
CA LEU A 459 -9.34 -6.78 -21.05
C LEU A 459 -10.24 -6.44 -19.86
N LEU A 460 -10.89 -7.44 -19.25
CA LEU A 460 -11.70 -7.25 -18.04
C LEU A 460 -10.86 -6.70 -16.88
N ARG A 461 -9.65 -7.23 -16.68
CA ARG A 461 -8.71 -6.74 -15.67
C ARG A 461 -8.39 -5.25 -15.86
N ASN A 462 -8.12 -4.83 -17.10
CA ASN A 462 -7.85 -3.43 -17.40
C ASN A 462 -9.09 -2.55 -17.20
N ALA A 463 -10.28 -3.02 -17.60
CA ALA A 463 -11.52 -2.30 -17.39
C ALA A 463 -11.79 -2.06 -15.89
N VAL A 464 -11.68 -3.10 -15.04
CA VAL A 464 -11.88 -2.93 -13.60
C VAL A 464 -10.80 -2.05 -12.97
N LYS A 465 -9.55 -2.10 -13.47
CA LYS A 465 -8.49 -1.19 -13.04
C LYS A 465 -8.88 0.27 -13.26
N ILE A 466 -9.37 0.59 -14.46
CA ILE A 466 -9.78 1.95 -14.83
C ILE A 466 -10.92 2.41 -13.92
N ILE A 467 -11.95 1.59 -13.75
CA ILE A 467 -13.10 1.90 -12.86
C ILE A 467 -12.63 2.18 -11.43
N LEU A 468 -11.75 1.33 -10.90
CA LEU A 468 -11.24 1.45 -9.54
C LEU A 468 -10.37 2.70 -9.34
N VAL A 469 -9.55 3.06 -10.33
CA VAL A 469 -8.76 4.30 -10.32
C VAL A 469 -9.67 5.53 -10.37
N VAL A 470 -10.70 5.53 -11.23
CA VAL A 470 -11.66 6.64 -11.33
C VAL A 470 -12.41 6.84 -10.02
N ILE A 471 -12.94 5.76 -9.42
CA ILE A 471 -13.62 5.83 -8.12
C ILE A 471 -12.66 6.35 -7.04
N CYS A 472 -11.44 5.82 -6.97
CA CYS A 472 -10.44 6.26 -6.00
C CYS A 472 -10.09 7.75 -6.15
N ALA A 473 -9.94 8.23 -7.39
CA ALA A 473 -9.66 9.64 -7.68
C ALA A 473 -10.83 10.54 -7.24
N ILE A 474 -12.07 10.19 -7.59
CA ILE A 474 -13.27 10.94 -7.19
C ILE A 474 -13.39 10.99 -5.66
N THR A 475 -13.29 9.85 -4.98
CA THR A 475 -13.41 9.82 -3.51
C THR A 475 -12.29 10.59 -2.82
N THR A 476 -11.06 10.55 -3.35
CA THR A 476 -9.93 11.35 -2.83
C THR A 476 -10.20 12.85 -3.00
N MET A 477 -10.70 13.26 -4.17
CA MET A 477 -11.04 14.65 -4.49
C MET A 477 -12.18 15.18 -3.60
N ALA A 478 -13.19 14.35 -3.32
CA ALA A 478 -14.28 14.67 -2.39
C ALA A 478 -13.77 14.92 -0.96
N ASN A 479 -12.81 14.12 -0.48
CA ASN A 479 -12.20 14.32 0.84
C ASN A 479 -11.35 15.59 0.93
N LEU A 480 -10.85 16.10 -0.21
CA LEU A 480 -10.15 17.38 -0.27
C LEU A 480 -11.10 18.60 -0.29
N GLY A 481 -12.41 18.37 -0.21
CA GLY A 481 -13.43 19.43 -0.27
C GLY A 481 -13.73 19.93 -1.68
N ILE A 482 -13.27 19.22 -2.71
CA ILE A 482 -13.54 19.60 -4.10
C ILE A 482 -14.91 19.04 -4.49
N ASN A 483 -15.76 19.87 -5.11
CA ASN A 483 -17.07 19.45 -5.58
C ASN A 483 -16.94 18.41 -6.71
N VAL A 484 -17.29 17.16 -6.40
CA VAL A 484 -17.23 16.03 -7.33
C VAL A 484 -18.51 15.83 -8.15
N ALA A 485 -19.56 16.64 -7.94
CA ALA A 485 -20.82 16.49 -8.68
C ALA A 485 -20.65 16.57 -10.21
N PRO A 486 -19.83 17.49 -10.78
CA PRO A 486 -19.60 17.52 -12.23
C PRO A 486 -18.87 16.27 -12.76
N LEU A 487 -17.91 15.74 -12.00
CA LEU A 487 -17.18 14.51 -12.32
C LEU A 487 -18.12 13.30 -12.29
N LEU A 488 -18.99 13.23 -11.27
CA LEU A 488 -19.98 12.18 -11.13
C LEU A 488 -21.03 12.24 -12.26
N ALA A 489 -21.47 13.45 -12.64
CA ALA A 489 -22.37 13.67 -13.77
C ALA A 489 -21.74 13.22 -15.09
N GLY A 490 -20.48 13.60 -15.36
CA GLY A 490 -19.75 13.17 -16.55
C GLY A 490 -19.53 11.65 -16.60
N ALA A 491 -19.15 11.03 -15.47
CA ALA A 491 -19.05 9.58 -15.35
C ALA A 491 -20.40 8.89 -15.57
N GLY A 492 -21.50 9.51 -15.13
CA GLY A 492 -22.87 9.04 -15.36
C GLY A 492 -23.23 9.00 -16.85
N VAL A 493 -22.92 10.05 -17.62
CA VAL A 493 -23.16 10.08 -19.08
C VAL A 493 -22.36 8.99 -19.81
N VAL A 494 -21.08 8.81 -19.46
CA VAL A 494 -20.26 7.71 -20.01
C VAL A 494 -20.84 6.35 -19.63
N GLY A 495 -21.31 6.21 -18.39
CA GLY A 495 -21.99 5.00 -17.91
C GLY A 495 -23.27 4.68 -18.70
N LEU A 496 -24.08 5.70 -19.00
CA LEU A 496 -25.28 5.55 -19.84
C LEU A 496 -24.93 5.11 -21.27
N ALA A 497 -23.90 5.71 -21.88
CA ALA A 497 -23.46 5.34 -23.22
C ALA A 497 -23.00 3.86 -23.28
N ILE A 498 -22.22 3.42 -22.29
CA ILE A 498 -21.80 2.01 -22.16
C ILE A 498 -23.01 1.10 -21.90
N GLY A 499 -23.95 1.55 -21.05
CA GLY A 499 -25.20 0.85 -20.76
C GLY A 499 -26.00 0.56 -22.03
N PHE A 500 -26.27 1.60 -22.83
CA PHE A 500 -26.97 1.45 -24.11
C PHE A 500 -26.20 0.56 -25.11
N GLY A 501 -24.87 0.70 -25.19
CA GLY A 501 -24.06 -0.15 -26.06
C GLY A 501 -24.04 -1.64 -25.65
N SER A 502 -24.28 -1.94 -24.37
CA SER A 502 -24.27 -3.30 -23.83
C SER A 502 -25.65 -3.95 -23.68
N GLN A 503 -26.73 -3.21 -23.93
CA GLN A 503 -28.11 -3.66 -23.69
C GLN A 503 -28.43 -5.00 -24.36
N GLN A 504 -28.04 -5.17 -25.63
CA GLN A 504 -28.31 -6.39 -26.38
C GLN A 504 -27.53 -7.60 -25.84
N LEU A 505 -26.30 -7.38 -25.36
CA LEU A 505 -25.52 -8.45 -24.71
C LEU A 505 -26.21 -8.94 -23.44
N VAL A 506 -26.71 -8.01 -22.62
CA VAL A 506 -27.41 -8.37 -21.38
C VAL A 506 -28.71 -9.11 -21.69
N GLN A 507 -29.46 -8.66 -22.69
CA GLN A 507 -30.66 -9.36 -23.16
C GLN A 507 -30.34 -10.78 -23.62
N ASP A 508 -29.31 -10.98 -24.46
CA ASP A 508 -28.89 -12.31 -24.93
C ASP A 508 -28.58 -13.26 -23.76
N VAL A 509 -27.87 -12.78 -22.73
CA VAL A 509 -27.48 -13.62 -21.59
C VAL A 509 -28.68 -13.99 -20.73
N ILE A 510 -29.58 -13.03 -20.46
CA ILE A 510 -30.77 -13.27 -19.65
C ILE A 510 -31.72 -14.23 -20.38
N THR A 511 -32.01 -13.97 -21.66
CA THR A 511 -32.87 -14.86 -22.47
C THR A 511 -32.27 -16.25 -22.60
N GLY A 512 -30.95 -16.35 -22.81
CA GLY A 512 -30.25 -17.63 -22.85
C GLY A 512 -30.33 -18.41 -21.53
N LEU A 513 -30.22 -17.71 -20.40
CA LEU A 513 -30.35 -18.32 -19.07
C LEU A 513 -31.77 -18.89 -18.86
N PHE A 514 -32.81 -18.15 -19.23
CA PHE A 514 -34.20 -18.63 -19.14
C PHE A 514 -34.45 -19.85 -20.04
N ILE A 515 -33.98 -19.85 -21.28
CA ILE A 515 -34.09 -21.00 -22.20
C ILE A 515 -33.49 -22.28 -21.58
N ILE A 516 -32.36 -22.15 -20.88
CA ILE A 516 -31.69 -23.29 -20.23
C ILE A 516 -32.43 -23.71 -18.96
N ILE A 517 -32.90 -22.77 -18.14
CA ILE A 517 -33.59 -23.06 -16.88
C ILE A 517 -34.96 -23.70 -17.13
N GLU A 518 -35.71 -23.18 -18.10
CA GLU A 518 -37.03 -23.69 -18.49
C GLU A 518 -36.94 -24.92 -19.40
N ASP A 519 -35.72 -25.31 -19.77
CA ASP A 519 -35.43 -26.39 -20.73
C ASP A 519 -36.35 -26.27 -21.96
N THR A 520 -36.48 -25.08 -22.55
CA THR A 520 -37.30 -24.88 -23.75
C THR A 520 -36.63 -25.52 -24.98
N LEU A 521 -35.29 -25.58 -24.96
CA LEU A 521 -34.45 -26.10 -26.02
C LEU A 521 -33.33 -26.96 -25.45
N SER A 522 -33.21 -28.18 -25.96
CA SER A 522 -32.13 -29.10 -25.58
C SER A 522 -31.24 -29.41 -26.78
N ILE A 523 -29.99 -29.82 -26.52
CA ILE A 523 -29.07 -30.26 -27.57
C ILE A 523 -29.64 -31.51 -28.22
N GLY A 524 -29.76 -31.51 -29.56
CA GLY A 524 -30.37 -32.59 -30.35
C GLY A 524 -31.80 -32.32 -30.81
N ASP A 525 -32.48 -31.29 -30.28
CA ASP A 525 -33.82 -30.93 -30.72
C ASP A 525 -33.81 -30.32 -32.13
N TRP A 526 -34.79 -30.67 -32.97
CA TRP A 526 -35.09 -29.99 -34.22
C TRP A 526 -36.03 -28.82 -33.94
N VAL A 527 -35.54 -27.62 -34.21
CA VAL A 527 -36.21 -26.37 -33.83
C VAL A 527 -36.33 -25.46 -35.04
N VAL A 528 -37.47 -24.77 -35.11
CA VAL A 528 -37.73 -23.72 -36.10
C VAL A 528 -37.81 -22.41 -35.35
N LEU A 529 -36.96 -21.46 -35.74
CA LEU A 529 -36.96 -20.11 -35.21
C LEU A 529 -37.85 -19.20 -36.07
N ASP A 530 -38.44 -18.19 -35.44
CA ASP A 530 -39.21 -17.13 -36.13
C ASP A 530 -38.39 -16.41 -37.24
N SER A 531 -37.07 -16.37 -37.10
CA SER A 531 -36.14 -15.86 -38.12
C SER A 531 -36.10 -16.65 -39.44
N GLY A 532 -36.85 -17.75 -39.55
CA GLY A 532 -36.86 -18.65 -40.71
C GLY A 532 -35.74 -19.70 -40.72
N HIS A 533 -34.81 -19.64 -39.77
CA HIS A 533 -33.79 -20.67 -39.58
C HIS A 533 -34.39 -21.90 -38.90
N ALA A 534 -34.29 -23.06 -39.55
CA ALA A 534 -34.66 -24.36 -39.00
C ALA A 534 -33.45 -25.29 -38.96
N GLY A 535 -33.36 -26.13 -37.92
CA GLY A 535 -32.28 -27.09 -37.82
C GLY A 535 -32.19 -27.81 -36.48
N THR A 536 -31.27 -28.76 -36.39
CA THR A 536 -30.97 -29.47 -35.14
C THR A 536 -30.04 -28.63 -34.26
N VAL A 537 -30.33 -28.54 -32.96
CA VAL A 537 -29.48 -27.85 -31.98
C VAL A 537 -28.17 -28.64 -31.77
N GLU A 538 -27.06 -28.10 -32.25
CA GLU A 538 -25.73 -28.70 -32.02
C GLU A 538 -25.11 -28.29 -30.67
N GLY A 539 -25.43 -27.08 -30.21
CA GLY A 539 -24.83 -26.56 -28.98
C GLY A 539 -25.34 -25.20 -28.57
N LEU A 540 -25.31 -24.98 -27.26
CA LEU A 540 -25.69 -23.75 -26.60
C LEU A 540 -24.43 -23.11 -26.00
N THR A 541 -24.26 -21.81 -26.21
CA THR A 541 -23.27 -21.01 -25.46
C THR A 541 -24.00 -20.10 -24.49
N ILE A 542 -23.29 -19.22 -23.79
CA ILE A 542 -23.93 -18.27 -22.85
C ILE A 542 -24.81 -17.25 -23.58
N ARG A 543 -24.56 -16.94 -24.86
CA ARG A 543 -25.28 -15.89 -25.61
C ARG A 543 -25.87 -16.32 -26.96
N THR A 544 -25.39 -17.42 -27.53
CA THR A 544 -25.81 -17.88 -28.87
C THR A 544 -26.21 -19.35 -28.87
N LEU A 545 -27.25 -19.65 -29.63
CA LEU A 545 -27.69 -20.96 -30.07
C LEU A 545 -26.99 -21.34 -31.39
N ARG A 546 -26.56 -22.60 -31.52
CA ARG A 546 -26.05 -23.15 -32.79
C ARG A 546 -26.99 -24.20 -33.34
N LEU A 547 -27.46 -23.96 -34.56
CA LEU A 547 -28.37 -24.85 -35.29
C LEU A 547 -27.67 -25.39 -36.54
N ARG A 548 -27.86 -26.67 -36.86
CA ARG A 548 -27.48 -27.24 -38.16
C ARG A 548 -28.73 -27.50 -38.99
N ASP A 549 -28.82 -26.83 -40.13
CA ASP A 549 -29.88 -27.04 -41.12
C ASP A 549 -29.76 -28.44 -41.77
N GLY A 550 -30.84 -28.94 -42.37
CA GLY A 550 -30.88 -30.19 -43.13
C GLY A 550 -29.94 -30.20 -44.35
N LYS A 551 -29.53 -29.02 -44.85
CA LYS A 551 -28.47 -28.88 -45.87
C LYS A 551 -27.05 -28.97 -45.29
N GLY A 552 -26.91 -29.01 -43.97
CA GLY A 552 -25.64 -29.10 -43.27
C GLY A 552 -24.98 -27.76 -42.89
N PHE A 553 -25.60 -26.61 -43.12
CA PHE A 553 -25.07 -25.30 -42.69
C PHE A 553 -25.28 -25.06 -41.19
N VAL A 554 -24.31 -24.39 -40.54
CA VAL A 554 -24.41 -24.03 -39.11
C VAL A 554 -24.82 -22.57 -38.96
N HIS A 555 -25.99 -22.34 -38.41
CA HIS A 555 -26.50 -21.02 -38.04
C HIS A 555 -26.16 -20.73 -36.58
N SER A 556 -25.57 -19.56 -36.31
CA SER A 556 -25.32 -19.08 -34.95
C SER A 556 -26.23 -17.89 -34.66
N VAL A 557 -27.25 -18.10 -33.83
CA VAL A 557 -28.28 -17.11 -33.55
C VAL A 557 -28.14 -16.61 -32.10
N PRO A 558 -28.02 -15.29 -31.87
CA PRO A 558 -28.05 -14.72 -30.52
C PRO A 558 -29.42 -14.91 -29.87
N PHE A 559 -29.45 -15.21 -28.56
CA PHE A 559 -30.71 -15.47 -27.86
C PHE A 559 -31.67 -14.27 -27.85
N GLY A 560 -31.16 -13.03 -27.84
CA GLY A 560 -32.00 -11.82 -27.88
C GLY A 560 -32.75 -11.63 -29.21
N GLN A 561 -32.40 -12.38 -30.26
CA GLN A 561 -33.14 -12.41 -31.52
C GLN A 561 -34.22 -13.50 -31.56
N ILE A 562 -34.25 -14.38 -30.56
CA ILE A 562 -35.18 -15.49 -30.49
C ILE A 562 -36.43 -15.01 -29.74
N LYS A 563 -37.48 -14.66 -30.48
CA LYS A 563 -38.77 -14.26 -29.91
C LYS A 563 -39.68 -15.45 -29.63
N ALA A 564 -39.74 -16.38 -30.58
CA ALA A 564 -40.53 -17.60 -30.50
C ALA A 564 -39.74 -18.77 -31.07
N VAL A 565 -39.95 -19.95 -30.48
CA VAL A 565 -39.32 -21.19 -30.92
C VAL A 565 -40.36 -22.27 -31.03
N THR A 566 -40.41 -22.91 -32.20
CA THR A 566 -41.21 -24.11 -32.42
C THR A 566 -40.30 -25.32 -32.31
N ASN A 567 -40.43 -26.06 -31.20
CA ASN A 567 -39.70 -27.30 -31.01
C ASN A 567 -40.51 -28.46 -31.61
N GLN A 568 -40.00 -29.08 -32.68
CA GLN A 568 -40.66 -30.22 -33.32
C GLN A 568 -40.19 -31.57 -32.75
N SER A 569 -39.24 -31.55 -31.82
CA SER A 569 -38.59 -32.73 -31.23
C SER A 569 -39.27 -33.27 -29.96
N ARG A 570 -40.20 -32.53 -29.37
CA ARG A 570 -40.75 -32.86 -28.03
C ARG A 570 -42.07 -33.62 -28.07
N GLN A 571 -42.17 -34.63 -27.20
CA GLN A 571 -43.35 -35.45 -26.90
C GLN A 571 -43.95 -36.25 -28.08
N PHE A 572 -44.59 -35.57 -29.03
CA PHE A 572 -45.26 -36.18 -30.18
C PHE A 572 -45.36 -35.17 -31.32
N ALA A 573 -45.49 -35.68 -32.54
CA ALA A 573 -45.75 -34.86 -33.72
C ALA A 573 -46.93 -35.44 -34.51
N TYR A 574 -47.70 -34.59 -35.16
CA TYR A 574 -48.74 -35.04 -36.09
C TYR A 574 -48.17 -35.13 -37.50
N ALA A 575 -48.33 -36.30 -38.13
CA ALA A 575 -48.23 -36.41 -39.58
C ALA A 575 -49.59 -36.00 -40.14
N PHE A 576 -49.70 -34.75 -40.59
CA PHE A 576 -50.91 -34.19 -41.17
C PHE A 576 -50.92 -34.40 -42.69
N PHE A 577 -52.04 -34.87 -43.20
CA PHE A 577 -52.26 -35.13 -44.61
C PHE A 577 -53.38 -34.22 -45.12
N SER A 578 -53.12 -33.53 -46.22
CA SER A 578 -54.10 -32.73 -46.93
C SER A 578 -54.03 -33.14 -48.39
N VAL A 579 -55.08 -33.82 -48.85
CA VAL A 579 -55.14 -34.46 -50.16
C VAL A 579 -56.35 -33.94 -50.90
N GLN A 580 -56.17 -33.49 -52.13
CA GLN A 580 -57.22 -32.90 -52.94
C GLN A 580 -57.68 -33.90 -54.02
N PHE A 581 -58.98 -34.13 -54.06
CA PHE A 581 -59.67 -34.99 -55.03
C PHE A 581 -60.59 -34.15 -55.91
N THR A 582 -60.89 -34.60 -57.13
CA THR A 582 -61.79 -33.89 -58.05
C THR A 582 -63.24 -33.93 -57.58
N TYR A 583 -64.12 -33.08 -58.13
CA TYR A 583 -65.55 -33.03 -57.75
C TYR A 583 -66.38 -34.22 -58.23
N ASP A 584 -65.93 -34.89 -59.30
CA ASP A 584 -66.52 -36.12 -59.82
C ASP A 584 -66.18 -37.35 -58.98
N THR A 585 -65.26 -37.23 -58.02
CA THR A 585 -64.88 -38.31 -57.11
C THR A 585 -65.95 -38.55 -56.06
N ASP A 586 -66.27 -39.82 -55.78
CA ASP A 586 -67.07 -40.19 -54.61
C ASP A 586 -66.26 -39.99 -53.32
N VAL A 587 -66.76 -39.12 -52.45
CA VAL A 587 -66.14 -38.75 -51.18
C VAL A 587 -66.05 -39.96 -50.24
N ASP A 588 -67.08 -40.80 -50.19
CA ASP A 588 -67.09 -41.97 -49.31
C ASP A 588 -66.02 -42.99 -49.74
N ARG A 589 -65.87 -43.17 -51.06
CA ARG A 589 -64.84 -44.02 -51.63
C ARG A 589 -63.43 -43.47 -51.40
N ALA A 590 -63.24 -42.15 -51.55
CA ALA A 590 -61.96 -41.51 -51.26
C ALA A 590 -61.56 -41.64 -49.77
N VAL A 591 -62.52 -41.52 -48.85
CA VAL A 591 -62.31 -41.75 -47.41
C VAL A 591 -61.93 -43.21 -47.14
N GLU A 592 -62.52 -44.17 -47.84
CA GLU A 592 -62.18 -45.59 -47.73
C GLU A 592 -60.73 -45.87 -48.19
N LEU A 593 -60.32 -45.32 -49.33
CA LEU A 593 -58.93 -45.43 -49.80
C LEU A 593 -57.93 -44.79 -48.84
N ILE A 594 -58.29 -43.66 -48.21
CA ILE A 594 -57.49 -43.04 -47.15
C ILE A 594 -57.36 -43.97 -45.93
N ARG A 595 -58.45 -44.64 -45.53
CA ARG A 595 -58.43 -45.63 -44.43
C ARG A 595 -57.59 -46.84 -44.79
N GLU A 596 -57.68 -47.35 -46.01
CA GLU A 596 -56.86 -48.46 -46.52
C GLU A 596 -55.37 -48.09 -46.54
N ALA A 597 -55.04 -46.90 -47.05
CA ALA A 597 -53.68 -46.36 -47.01
C ALA A 597 -53.17 -46.28 -45.55
N GLY A 598 -54.01 -45.81 -44.62
CA GLY A 598 -53.69 -45.76 -43.21
C GLY A 598 -53.48 -47.13 -42.56
N GLN A 599 -54.33 -48.12 -42.88
CA GLN A 599 -54.19 -49.50 -42.39
C GLN A 599 -52.88 -50.11 -42.85
N SER A 600 -52.54 -49.94 -44.14
CA SER A 600 -51.28 -50.46 -44.66
C SER A 600 -50.07 -49.95 -43.86
N ILE A 601 -50.08 -48.67 -43.42
CA ILE A 601 -48.97 -48.07 -42.64
C ILE A 601 -48.89 -48.68 -41.26
N ARG A 602 -50.04 -49.00 -40.66
CA ARG A 602 -50.11 -49.68 -39.36
C ARG A 602 -49.59 -51.11 -39.45
N ASP A 603 -49.77 -51.77 -40.59
CA ASP A 603 -49.34 -53.16 -40.81
C ASP A 603 -47.85 -53.27 -41.17
N ASP A 604 -47.24 -52.19 -41.65
CA ASP A 604 -45.80 -52.15 -41.92
C ASP A 604 -44.99 -52.20 -40.62
N VAL A 605 -44.15 -53.23 -40.51
CA VAL A 605 -43.28 -53.51 -39.36
C VAL A 605 -42.42 -52.30 -38.99
N PHE A 606 -41.88 -51.54 -39.96
CA PHE A 606 -40.98 -50.42 -39.67
C PHE A 606 -41.73 -49.14 -39.30
N LEU A 607 -42.86 -48.86 -39.94
CA LEU A 607 -43.60 -47.61 -39.72
C LEU A 607 -44.48 -47.67 -38.47
N LYS A 608 -44.94 -48.87 -38.06
CA LYS A 608 -45.73 -49.07 -36.85
C LYS A 608 -45.05 -48.53 -35.60
N TYR A 609 -43.72 -48.67 -35.48
CA TYR A 609 -42.96 -48.15 -34.34
C TYR A 609 -43.00 -46.61 -34.23
N ASN A 610 -43.25 -45.91 -35.34
CA ASN A 610 -43.35 -44.46 -35.35
C ASN A 610 -44.76 -43.94 -35.01
N LEU A 611 -45.77 -44.82 -34.92
CA LEU A 611 -47.15 -44.43 -34.63
C LEU A 611 -47.43 -44.50 -33.13
N GLN A 612 -48.09 -43.47 -32.60
CA GLN A 612 -48.56 -43.42 -31.20
C GLN A 612 -50.09 -43.48 -31.08
N GLY A 613 -50.82 -43.50 -32.21
CA GLY A 613 -52.27 -43.51 -32.23
C GLY A 613 -52.84 -43.99 -33.57
N PRO A 614 -54.17 -44.16 -33.67
CA PRO A 614 -54.82 -44.55 -34.90
C PRO A 614 -54.83 -43.42 -35.95
N LEU A 615 -55.25 -43.74 -37.19
CA LEU A 615 -55.54 -42.73 -38.20
C LEU A 615 -56.83 -42.02 -37.81
N GLU A 616 -56.78 -40.70 -37.72
CA GLU A 616 -57.96 -39.86 -37.57
C GLU A 616 -58.25 -39.21 -38.92
N VAL A 617 -59.41 -39.51 -39.48
CA VAL A 617 -59.89 -38.89 -40.73
C VAL A 617 -60.90 -37.82 -40.35
N PHE A 618 -60.61 -36.56 -40.67
CA PHE A 618 -61.50 -35.44 -40.37
C PHE A 618 -62.60 -35.25 -41.41
N GLY A 619 -62.40 -35.81 -42.62
CA GLY A 619 -63.33 -35.69 -43.73
C GLY A 619 -63.00 -34.48 -44.60
N VAL A 620 -64.03 -33.84 -45.15
CA VAL A 620 -63.90 -32.67 -46.02
C VAL A 620 -63.54 -31.43 -45.20
N ASP A 621 -62.34 -30.91 -45.40
CA ASP A 621 -61.83 -29.71 -44.73
C ASP A 621 -62.26 -28.44 -45.47
N LYS A 622 -62.05 -28.41 -46.79
CA LYS A 622 -62.41 -27.29 -47.66
C LYS A 622 -62.73 -27.75 -49.08
N MET A 623 -63.56 -26.97 -49.77
CA MET A 623 -63.88 -27.14 -51.19
C MET A 623 -63.19 -26.00 -51.97
N ASP A 624 -62.35 -26.36 -52.94
CA ASP A 624 -61.57 -25.43 -53.77
C ASP A 624 -62.03 -25.54 -55.23
N LEU A 625 -61.67 -24.58 -56.10
CA LEU A 625 -62.14 -24.47 -57.49
C LEU A 625 -62.00 -25.77 -58.31
N ASN A 626 -60.97 -26.57 -58.00
CA ASN A 626 -60.61 -27.76 -58.75
C ASN A 626 -60.92 -29.07 -58.01
N GLY A 627 -61.56 -29.01 -56.84
CA GLY A 627 -61.89 -30.22 -56.09
C GLY A 627 -62.05 -30.08 -54.58
N VAL A 628 -62.31 -31.20 -53.93
CA VAL A 628 -62.56 -31.33 -52.49
C VAL A 628 -61.28 -31.74 -51.77
N VAL A 629 -60.92 -31.04 -50.70
CA VAL A 629 -59.74 -31.35 -49.88
C VAL A 629 -60.18 -32.20 -48.68
N LEU A 630 -59.66 -33.42 -48.62
CA LEU A 630 -59.79 -34.32 -47.49
C LEU A 630 -58.56 -34.24 -46.60
N THR A 631 -58.78 -34.16 -45.28
CA THR A 631 -57.70 -34.14 -44.29
C THR A 631 -57.76 -35.34 -43.36
N ALA A 632 -56.57 -35.81 -43.01
CA ALA A 632 -56.37 -36.89 -42.06
C ALA A 632 -55.07 -36.67 -41.28
N GLN A 633 -54.90 -37.35 -40.15
CA GLN A 633 -53.67 -37.28 -39.39
C GLN A 633 -53.32 -38.59 -38.67
N PHE A 634 -52.02 -38.81 -38.48
CA PHE A 634 -51.48 -39.76 -37.52
C PHE A 634 -50.76 -39.04 -36.40
N ARG A 635 -51.00 -39.47 -35.15
CA ARG A 635 -50.11 -39.13 -34.04
C ARG A 635 -48.85 -40.00 -34.12
N THR A 636 -47.69 -39.37 -34.19
CA THR A 636 -46.40 -40.05 -34.39
C THR A 636 -45.38 -39.68 -33.31
N VAL A 637 -44.36 -40.53 -33.14
CA VAL A 637 -43.14 -40.17 -32.41
C VAL A 637 -42.47 -38.99 -33.12
N SER A 638 -41.83 -38.14 -32.34
CA SER A 638 -41.14 -36.98 -32.92
C SER A 638 -40.02 -37.40 -33.89
N GLY A 639 -39.94 -36.72 -35.04
CA GLY A 639 -39.08 -37.05 -36.17
C GLY A 639 -39.71 -38.07 -37.12
N GLY A 640 -40.61 -38.94 -36.62
CA GLY A 640 -41.29 -39.97 -37.39
C GLY A 640 -42.33 -39.43 -38.38
N GLN A 641 -42.86 -38.22 -38.14
CA GLN A 641 -43.91 -37.62 -38.97
C GLN A 641 -43.51 -37.51 -40.45
N TYR A 642 -42.23 -37.25 -40.75
CA TYR A 642 -41.75 -37.13 -42.12
C TYR A 642 -41.69 -38.47 -42.85
N ALA A 643 -41.33 -39.55 -42.13
CA ALA A 643 -41.27 -40.88 -42.72
C ALA A 643 -42.68 -41.41 -42.99
N VAL A 644 -43.58 -41.24 -42.01
CA VAL A 644 -45.00 -41.60 -42.12
C VAL A 644 -45.69 -40.77 -43.20
N SER A 645 -45.41 -39.47 -43.28
CA SER A 645 -45.94 -38.57 -44.32
C SER A 645 -45.63 -39.04 -45.73
N ARG A 646 -44.35 -39.33 -45.99
CA ARG A 646 -43.89 -39.80 -47.30
C ARG A 646 -44.46 -41.16 -47.67
N ALA A 647 -44.49 -42.09 -46.70
CA ALA A 647 -45.04 -43.43 -46.91
C ALA A 647 -46.54 -43.39 -47.22
N PHE A 648 -47.32 -42.58 -46.49
CA PHE A 648 -48.74 -42.40 -46.76
C PHE A 648 -49.00 -41.83 -48.15
N ASN A 649 -48.33 -40.74 -48.51
CA ASN A 649 -48.50 -40.12 -49.83
C ASN A 649 -48.16 -41.12 -50.95
N GLN A 650 -47.11 -41.92 -50.78
CA GLN A 650 -46.73 -42.94 -51.75
C GLN A 650 -47.78 -44.05 -51.90
N ARG A 651 -48.36 -44.52 -50.78
CA ARG A 651 -49.34 -45.61 -50.79
C ARG A 651 -50.71 -45.15 -51.27
N LEU A 652 -51.16 -43.99 -50.80
CA LEU A 652 -52.39 -43.38 -51.27
C LEU A 652 -52.33 -43.12 -52.77
N LYS A 653 -51.20 -42.64 -53.31
CA LYS A 653 -51.00 -42.47 -54.75
C LYS A 653 -51.23 -43.78 -55.51
N LYS A 654 -50.62 -44.88 -55.05
CA LYS A 654 -50.79 -46.20 -55.68
C LYS A 654 -52.23 -46.73 -55.60
N LEU A 655 -52.92 -46.52 -54.48
CA LEU A 655 -54.30 -46.99 -54.30
C LEU A 655 -55.28 -46.22 -55.18
N VAL A 656 -55.11 -44.90 -55.27
CA VAL A 656 -55.94 -44.06 -56.13
C VAL A 656 -55.65 -44.33 -57.61
N ASP A 657 -54.40 -44.57 -58.01
CA ASP A 657 -54.06 -44.91 -59.40
C ASP A 657 -54.66 -46.25 -59.88
N ASN A 658 -54.99 -47.15 -58.96
CA ASN A 658 -55.61 -48.45 -59.25
C ASN A 658 -57.15 -48.41 -59.18
N CYS A 659 -57.75 -47.24 -58.91
CA CYS A 659 -59.18 -47.06 -58.75
C CYS A 659 -59.72 -46.09 -59.81
N ASP A 660 -60.69 -46.54 -60.61
CA ASP A 660 -61.25 -45.74 -61.70
C ASP A 660 -62.22 -44.64 -61.21
N GLU A 661 -62.69 -44.71 -59.97
CA GLU A 661 -63.74 -43.84 -59.39
C GLU A 661 -63.19 -42.63 -58.63
N VAL A 662 -61.89 -42.63 -58.31
CA VAL A 662 -61.25 -41.61 -57.47
C VAL A 662 -60.10 -40.99 -58.23
N HIS A 663 -60.10 -39.67 -58.36
CA HIS A 663 -59.05 -38.95 -59.07
C HIS A 663 -58.49 -37.82 -58.21
N PHE A 664 -57.15 -37.73 -58.16
CA PHE A 664 -56.51 -36.55 -57.60
C PHE A 664 -56.86 -35.33 -58.44
N ALA A 665 -57.09 -34.19 -57.77
CA ALA A 665 -57.31 -32.95 -58.47
C ALA A 665 -56.09 -32.62 -59.35
N GLN A 666 -56.26 -32.73 -60.66
CA GLN A 666 -55.21 -32.39 -61.61
C GLN A 666 -55.35 -30.92 -61.98
N THR A 667 -54.27 -30.15 -61.83
CA THR A 667 -54.20 -28.76 -62.28
C THR A 667 -53.90 -28.70 -63.79
N TYR A 668 -54.64 -29.44 -64.62
CA TYR A 668 -54.61 -29.15 -66.06
C TYR A 668 -55.52 -27.95 -66.31
N PRO A 669 -55.08 -26.91 -67.04
CA PRO A 669 -55.97 -25.85 -67.47
C PRO A 669 -57.04 -26.50 -68.36
N GLN A 670 -58.27 -26.63 -67.84
CA GLN A 670 -59.38 -27.07 -68.67
C GLN A 670 -59.61 -25.98 -69.73
N GLN A 671 -59.23 -26.27 -70.98
CA GLN A 671 -59.64 -25.45 -72.11
C GLN A 671 -61.13 -25.64 -72.30
N VAL A 672 -61.92 -24.76 -71.69
CA VAL A 672 -63.34 -24.64 -72.00
C VAL A 672 -63.43 -24.07 -73.42
N MET A 673 -63.57 -24.96 -74.41
CA MET A 673 -63.94 -24.53 -75.76
C MET A 673 -65.39 -24.04 -75.71
N VAL A 674 -65.56 -22.73 -75.64
CA VAL A 674 -66.87 -22.09 -75.77
C VAL A 674 -67.29 -22.22 -77.24
N PRO A 675 -68.46 -22.81 -77.57
CA PRO A 675 -68.95 -22.81 -78.94
C PRO A 675 -69.14 -21.36 -79.41
N ALA A 676 -68.59 -21.03 -80.58
CA ALA A 676 -68.70 -19.70 -81.16
C ALA A 676 -70.17 -19.29 -81.27
N ARG A 677 -70.57 -18.23 -80.57
CA ARG A 677 -71.87 -17.60 -80.79
C ARG A 677 -71.90 -17.10 -82.23
N THR A 678 -72.74 -17.71 -83.07
CA THR A 678 -73.10 -17.15 -84.37
C THR A 678 -73.71 -15.77 -84.12
N ALA A 679 -73.01 -14.73 -84.56
CA ALA A 679 -73.50 -13.36 -84.50
C ALA A 679 -74.73 -13.24 -85.40
N LEU A 680 -75.91 -13.09 -84.81
CA LEU A 680 -77.05 -12.51 -85.51
C LEU A 680 -76.91 -10.99 -85.39
N GLU A 681 -76.57 -10.38 -86.51
CA GLU A 681 -76.62 -8.93 -86.74
C GLU A 681 -77.97 -8.38 -86.30
N HIS A 682 -77.93 -7.37 -85.42
CA HIS A 682 -78.88 -6.25 -85.38
C HIS A 682 -78.12 -5.02 -84.86
N GLU A 683 -77.69 -4.17 -85.79
CA GLU A 683 -77.46 -2.74 -85.61
C GLU A 683 -78.82 -2.00 -85.44
N PRO A 684 -78.88 -0.68 -85.15
CA PRO A 684 -78.01 0.18 -84.33
C PRO A 684 -78.85 1.14 -83.45
N THR A 685 -78.26 1.82 -82.45
CA THR A 685 -78.62 3.24 -82.20
C THR A 685 -77.51 4.01 -81.48
N GLU A 686 -77.20 5.16 -82.05
CA GLU A 686 -76.20 6.15 -81.63
C GLU A 686 -76.62 6.95 -80.37
N ALA A 687 -75.65 7.19 -79.48
CA ALA A 687 -75.43 8.44 -78.74
C ALA A 687 -74.10 8.25 -77.96
N GLY A 688 -72.97 8.84 -78.36
CA GLY A 688 -72.53 10.18 -77.97
C GLY A 688 -72.45 10.33 -76.43
N ALA A 689 -71.33 10.55 -75.75
CA ALA A 689 -70.01 11.02 -76.13
C ALA A 689 -68.99 10.72 -74.99
N LYS A 690 -67.73 10.51 -75.39
CA LYS A 690 -66.42 10.98 -74.84
C LYS A 690 -66.40 11.65 -73.44
N ILE A 691 -65.38 11.57 -72.56
CA ILE A 691 -63.99 11.05 -72.54
C ILE A 691 -63.45 11.28 -71.08
N VAL A 692 -62.80 10.25 -70.52
CA VAL A 692 -61.56 10.24 -69.66
C VAL A 692 -61.51 10.88 -68.26
N ASN A 693 -61.50 9.98 -67.26
CA ASN A 693 -60.62 9.76 -66.08
C ASN A 693 -60.15 10.86 -65.12
N PRO A 694 -60.00 10.49 -63.83
CA PRO A 694 -58.72 10.45 -63.11
C PRO A 694 -57.97 9.12 -63.24
#